data_AF-A0A1V9Z8K2-F1
#
_entry.id   AF-A0A1V9Z8K2-F1
#
_cell.length_a   1.000
_cell.length_b   1.000
_cell.length_c   1.000
_cell.angle_alpha   90.00
_cell.angle_beta   90.00
_cell.angle_gamma   90.00
#
_symmetry.space_group_name_H-M   'P 1'
#
loop_
_entity.id
_entity.type
_entity.pdbx_description
1 polymer ?
#
loop_
_entity_poly.entity_id
_entity_poly.type
_entity_poly.pdbx_seq_one_letter_code
_entity_poly.pdbx_strand_id
1 'polypeptide(L)'
;MKGGQYEQCNQAESNDASEEGISCDDGEYVPLKTPRMVLSVDTNVHLRDEDPQDEQINNQEADTSPLKNSQLEIEASDDVATSSHHYPEVIVQHDFIHRQPSQRDIDMMYTLTWRELLQKHMTSRFGVYLELLNTTFSVMCCVFYLIQLYLPEEYAACHFRNVEMALTCFFAFHYLLQVYTEEDVNQFIISMAGIIDLITIIPSFIMVFFDTHSSKVLTIFRVFRVFRALRILRLYRLIRSRKHGYNYEWFVFTFSIGAVIFAAAGIFQALEDYPDRDRPIYFHDSLYFILVTLATIGYGDIVATTILSELFVMALIVAVVTVVPTQLSRLNALRKPHYSYDDAFHSNPHRGHVIVCGYVAHESFSDFLAEFYHPSRGVVNFDVVVLSSEPPSGSITRLLSNVIYSAKTTYLKGSLFNEKDRTRVQLENAEAVFVLANRNNVSSDAEDASTLLQALSVRNYADSTGRRIRTYLQMISDSHNELSHIIGASQTINASKMKDDIVARGTVCPGACALILNLIQSADEMKYKKYVAGPSQWMQEYVGGMSRQIYAMMFSSSFDGHLYQDVARRVFDGFEVILLAVYRREKDDRHTRVCLCPFGKPILEGDIGFFIAASSHLMHKVLKDYSEFAQNDVIIRARSTSFRQMPLISTMNLLHRQS
;
A
#
# COMPACT_ATOMS: atom_id res chain seq x y z
N MET A 1 -20.52 -57.06 10.13
CA MET A 1 -21.52 -57.47 11.13
C MET A 1 -22.12 -56.21 11.74
N LYS A 2 -23.45 -56.03 11.57
CA LYS A 2 -24.44 -55.16 12.28
C LYS A 2 -23.97 -53.73 12.67
N GLY A 3 -24.53 -52.63 12.15
CA GLY A 3 -25.94 -52.27 11.86
C GLY A 3 -26.35 -51.20 12.89
N GLY A 4 -26.45 -49.91 12.54
CA GLY A 4 -27.67 -49.19 12.11
C GLY A 4 -27.83 -47.92 13.01
N GLN A 5 -28.55 -46.84 12.69
CA GLN A 5 -29.38 -46.46 11.54
C GLN A 5 -29.96 -45.04 11.78
N TYR A 6 -30.23 -44.30 10.68
CA TYR A 6 -31.14 -43.14 10.48
C TYR A 6 -30.74 -41.72 10.95
N GLU A 7 -30.98 -40.64 10.18
CA GLU A 7 -32.17 -40.33 9.36
C GLU A 7 -31.88 -39.43 8.13
N GLN A 8 -32.63 -39.66 7.04
CA GLN A 8 -32.68 -38.88 5.78
C GLN A 8 -33.85 -37.89 5.81
N CYS A 9 -33.79 -36.82 5.00
CA CYS A 9 -34.98 -36.26 4.35
C CYS A 9 -34.66 -35.86 2.91
N ASN A 10 -35.48 -36.35 1.99
CA ASN A 10 -35.39 -36.26 0.52
C ASN A 10 -36.77 -35.79 0.01
N GLN A 11 -36.79 -34.91 -0.99
CA GLN A 11 -37.87 -34.68 -1.99
C GLN A 11 -37.24 -33.77 -3.04
N ALA A 12 -36.85 -34.17 -4.26
CA ALA A 12 -37.52 -34.85 -5.38
C ALA A 12 -38.58 -33.99 -6.08
N GLU A 13 -38.22 -33.47 -7.26
CA GLU A 13 -39.11 -33.42 -8.42
C GLU A 13 -38.29 -33.47 -9.73
N SER A 14 -38.73 -34.34 -10.62
CA SER A 14 -38.18 -34.70 -11.93
C SER A 14 -39.09 -34.17 -13.04
N ASN A 15 -38.54 -33.98 -14.24
CA ASN A 15 -39.13 -34.09 -15.60
C ASN A 15 -38.21 -33.27 -16.55
N ASP A 16 -37.93 -33.62 -17.80
CA ASP A 16 -38.13 -34.81 -18.61
C ASP A 16 -37.18 -34.68 -19.83
N ALA A 17 -36.95 -35.77 -20.54
CA ALA A 17 -35.94 -35.91 -21.59
C ALA A 17 -36.36 -35.40 -22.98
N SER A 18 -35.38 -35.03 -23.81
CA SER A 18 -35.35 -35.39 -25.25
C SER A 18 -33.96 -35.23 -25.86
N GLU A 19 -33.39 -36.38 -26.27
CA GLU A 19 -32.30 -36.51 -27.23
C GLU A 19 -32.82 -36.26 -28.65
N GLU A 20 -32.02 -35.61 -29.50
CA GLU A 20 -31.94 -35.91 -30.94
C GLU A 20 -30.56 -35.46 -31.45
N GLY A 21 -29.87 -36.36 -32.15
CA GLY A 21 -28.52 -36.16 -32.68
C GLY A 21 -28.46 -36.06 -34.20
N ILE A 22 -27.20 -36.04 -34.70
CA ILE A 22 -26.76 -36.24 -36.11
C ILE A 22 -26.86 -34.93 -36.94
N SER A 23 -25.91 -34.45 -37.77
CA SER A 23 -24.72 -34.98 -38.48
C SER A 23 -23.75 -33.85 -38.85
N CYS A 24 -22.50 -34.20 -39.13
CA CYS A 24 -21.55 -33.40 -39.92
C CYS A 24 -21.97 -33.29 -41.39
N ASP A 25 -21.71 -32.14 -42.04
CA ASP A 25 -20.99 -32.06 -43.33
C ASP A 25 -20.67 -30.61 -43.74
N ASP A 26 -19.44 -30.47 -44.27
CA ASP A 26 -18.94 -29.60 -45.35
C ASP A 26 -19.24 -28.08 -45.44
N GLY A 27 -18.17 -27.31 -45.17
CA GLY A 27 -17.52 -26.42 -46.14
C GLY A 27 -18.28 -25.23 -46.75
N GLU A 28 -17.93 -24.01 -46.32
CA GLU A 28 -17.70 -22.90 -47.26
C GLU A 28 -16.84 -21.78 -46.64
N TYR A 29 -15.70 -21.49 -47.28
CA TYR A 29 -14.82 -20.36 -47.00
C TYR A 29 -15.45 -19.07 -47.55
N VAL A 30 -15.73 -18.09 -46.69
CA VAL A 30 -16.10 -16.72 -47.12
C VAL A 30 -14.90 -15.79 -46.91
N PRO A 31 -14.37 -15.12 -47.95
CA PRO A 31 -13.24 -14.21 -47.81
C PRO A 31 -13.71 -12.85 -47.29
N LEU A 32 -13.22 -12.45 -46.12
CA LEU A 32 -13.41 -11.09 -45.59
C LEU A 32 -12.60 -10.09 -46.42
N LYS A 33 -13.32 -9.25 -47.16
CA LYS A 33 -12.82 -8.10 -47.93
C LYS A 33 -12.27 -7.02 -46.98
N THR A 34 -11.03 -6.61 -47.22
CA THR A 34 -10.43 -5.38 -46.69
C THR A 34 -11.10 -4.13 -47.30
N PRO A 35 -11.48 -3.09 -46.52
CA PRO A 35 -11.77 -1.79 -47.08
C PRO A 35 -10.50 -0.92 -47.14
N ARG A 36 -10.20 -0.44 -48.35
CA ARG A 36 -9.25 0.66 -48.62
C ARG A 36 -9.81 1.95 -48.02
N MET A 37 -8.99 2.68 -47.26
CA MET A 37 -9.28 4.05 -46.84
C MET A 37 -8.62 5.01 -47.84
N VAL A 38 -9.43 5.80 -48.53
CA VAL A 38 -9.02 6.86 -49.46
C VAL A 38 -9.13 8.19 -48.70
N LEU A 39 -8.08 9.00 -48.79
CA LEU A 39 -8.02 10.38 -48.32
C LEU A 39 -8.99 11.25 -49.15
N SER A 40 -9.83 12.03 -48.48
CA SER A 40 -10.36 13.28 -49.06
C SER A 40 -10.66 14.29 -47.95
N VAL A 41 -10.01 15.43 -48.08
CA VAL A 41 -10.21 16.69 -47.36
C VAL A 41 -11.57 17.27 -47.76
N ASP A 42 -12.34 17.79 -46.80
CA ASP A 42 -13.07 19.08 -46.88
C ASP A 42 -14.05 19.19 -45.70
N THR A 43 -13.76 20.11 -44.79
CA THR A 43 -14.69 20.56 -43.74
C THR A 43 -15.09 22.01 -44.03
N ASN A 44 -16.35 22.20 -44.42
CA ASN A 44 -17.08 23.46 -44.31
C ASN A 44 -18.39 23.14 -43.59
N VAL A 45 -18.59 23.69 -42.39
CA VAL A 45 -19.87 23.62 -41.69
C VAL A 45 -20.33 25.02 -41.36
N HIS A 46 -21.51 25.34 -41.91
CA HIS A 46 -22.28 26.56 -41.77
C HIS A 46 -22.94 26.68 -40.39
N LEU A 47 -23.01 27.93 -39.92
CA LEU A 47 -23.85 28.45 -38.85
C LEU A 47 -25.35 28.29 -39.12
N ARG A 48 -26.14 28.11 -38.06
CA ARG A 48 -27.55 28.53 -38.02
C ARG A 48 -28.03 28.78 -36.59
N ASP A 49 -28.58 29.97 -36.40
CA ASP A 49 -29.21 30.53 -35.21
C ASP A 49 -30.70 30.11 -35.06
N GLU A 50 -31.23 30.45 -33.89
CA GLU A 50 -32.63 30.76 -33.51
C GLU A 50 -33.43 29.75 -32.63
N ASP A 51 -33.39 30.00 -31.31
CA ASP A 51 -34.47 30.60 -30.48
C ASP A 51 -35.72 29.80 -30.00
N PRO A 52 -36.46 30.26 -28.94
CA PRO A 52 -36.55 29.59 -27.64
C PRO A 52 -38.01 29.33 -27.16
N GLN A 53 -38.23 28.53 -26.08
CA GLN A 53 -39.48 28.59 -25.27
C GLN A 53 -39.31 28.19 -23.80
N ASP A 54 -40.11 28.88 -22.98
CA ASP A 54 -40.19 29.01 -21.52
C ASP A 54 -40.69 27.78 -20.73
N GLU A 55 -40.34 27.71 -19.43
CA GLU A 55 -41.31 27.48 -18.33
C GLU A 55 -40.74 27.87 -16.94
N GLN A 56 -40.91 29.14 -16.60
CA GLN A 56 -41.53 29.72 -15.39
C GLN A 56 -41.92 28.81 -14.18
N ILE A 57 -41.44 29.14 -12.96
CA ILE A 57 -42.21 29.72 -11.81
C ILE A 57 -41.50 29.60 -10.43
N ASN A 58 -41.22 30.79 -9.86
CA ASN A 58 -41.37 31.32 -8.48
C ASN A 58 -40.90 30.52 -7.23
N ASN A 59 -40.48 31.14 -6.13
CA ASN A 59 -40.15 32.54 -5.78
C ASN A 59 -39.50 32.53 -4.38
N GLN A 60 -38.59 33.50 -4.17
CA GLN A 60 -38.43 34.44 -3.04
C GLN A 60 -38.48 33.89 -1.59
N GLU A 61 -37.61 34.30 -0.66
CA GLU A 61 -37.32 35.70 -0.32
C GLU A 61 -36.10 35.83 0.63
N ALA A 62 -35.33 36.93 0.43
CA ALA A 62 -34.58 37.82 1.35
C ALA A 62 -33.68 37.24 2.50
N ASP A 63 -32.51 37.78 2.89
CA ASP A 63 -31.91 39.10 2.66
C ASP A 63 -30.43 39.17 3.16
N THR A 64 -29.67 40.16 2.64
CA THR A 64 -28.46 40.84 3.20
C THR A 64 -27.04 40.21 3.21
N SER A 65 -26.34 40.28 2.05
CA SER A 65 -25.12 41.07 1.68
C SER A 65 -23.89 41.29 2.64
N PRO A 66 -22.71 41.79 2.17
CA PRO A 66 -21.63 40.96 1.58
C PRO A 66 -20.18 41.35 2.01
N LEU A 67 -19.18 40.52 1.66
CA LEU A 67 -17.76 40.90 1.64
C LEU A 67 -17.20 40.80 0.21
N LYS A 68 -16.67 41.95 -0.26
CA LYS A 68 -16.09 42.20 -1.58
C LYS A 68 -14.82 41.38 -1.82
N ASN A 69 -14.75 40.70 -2.97
CA ASN A 69 -13.49 40.44 -3.66
C ASN A 69 -13.59 41.02 -5.07
N SER A 70 -12.69 41.96 -5.35
CA SER A 70 -12.54 42.66 -6.63
C SER A 70 -11.85 41.77 -7.65
N GLN A 71 -12.55 41.45 -8.74
CA GLN A 71 -11.96 41.02 -10.01
C GLN A 71 -11.49 42.27 -10.78
N LEU A 72 -10.31 42.20 -11.37
CA LEU A 72 -9.79 43.18 -12.32
C LEU A 72 -10.11 42.68 -13.73
N GLU A 73 -10.90 43.46 -14.46
CA GLU A 73 -11.15 43.33 -15.90
C GLU A 73 -9.89 43.70 -16.70
N ILE A 74 -9.67 42.97 -17.79
CA ILE A 74 -8.69 43.28 -18.83
C ILE A 74 -9.50 43.66 -20.07
N GLU A 75 -9.49 44.94 -20.44
CA GLU A 75 -9.96 45.40 -21.74
C GLU A 75 -8.91 45.13 -22.82
N ALA A 76 -9.37 44.56 -23.92
CA ALA A 76 -8.61 44.37 -25.14
C ALA A 76 -8.77 45.59 -26.06
N SER A 77 -7.68 46.05 -26.66
CA SER A 77 -7.68 46.97 -27.79
C SER A 77 -6.83 46.38 -28.91
N ASP A 78 -7.46 46.09 -30.04
CA ASP A 78 -6.84 45.69 -31.29
C ASP A 78 -6.08 46.87 -31.92
N ASP A 79 -4.86 46.61 -32.41
CA ASP A 79 -4.41 47.20 -33.67
C ASP A 79 -3.22 46.43 -34.29
N VAL A 80 -3.29 46.31 -35.61
CA VAL A 80 -2.53 45.44 -36.52
C VAL A 80 -1.23 46.12 -36.98
N ALA A 81 -0.08 45.41 -37.00
CA ALA A 81 0.87 45.40 -38.12
C ALA A 81 2.14 44.54 -37.87
N THR A 82 2.54 43.86 -38.94
CA THR A 82 3.71 43.02 -39.19
C THR A 82 5.09 43.65 -38.88
N SER A 83 6.04 42.88 -38.30
CA SER A 83 7.43 42.72 -38.82
C SER A 83 8.38 41.94 -37.88
N SER A 84 9.15 41.04 -38.50
CA SER A 84 10.52 40.53 -38.19
C SER A 84 10.96 40.22 -36.75
N HIS A 85 11.38 38.96 -36.56
CA HIS A 85 12.17 38.44 -35.45
C HIS A 85 13.48 39.21 -35.19
N HIS A 86 13.59 39.81 -34.00
CA HIS A 86 14.84 40.05 -33.29
C HIS A 86 14.56 39.83 -31.79
N TYR A 87 15.24 38.87 -31.17
CA TYR A 87 15.18 38.70 -29.72
C TYR A 87 16.15 39.70 -29.08
N PRO A 88 15.72 40.63 -28.22
CA PRO A 88 16.64 41.32 -27.34
C PRO A 88 16.79 40.53 -26.03
N GLU A 89 18.04 40.25 -25.71
CA GLU A 89 18.55 39.76 -24.44
C GLU A 89 18.18 40.77 -23.33
N VAL A 90 17.28 40.39 -22.42
CA VAL A 90 16.95 41.21 -21.25
C VAL A 90 17.92 40.85 -20.13
N ILE A 91 18.90 41.73 -19.94
CA ILE A 91 19.73 41.80 -18.74
C ILE A 91 18.81 42.18 -17.58
N VAL A 92 18.50 41.23 -16.70
CA VAL A 92 17.81 41.51 -15.44
C VAL A 92 18.84 41.95 -14.42
N GLN A 93 18.88 43.26 -14.17
CA GLN A 93 19.64 43.89 -13.09
C GLN A 93 19.00 43.51 -11.75
N HIS A 94 19.70 42.71 -10.94
CA HIS A 94 19.33 42.43 -9.56
C HIS A 94 19.68 43.62 -8.67
N ASP A 95 18.78 44.59 -8.54
CA ASP A 95 18.84 45.59 -7.48
C ASP A 95 17.44 45.84 -6.91
N PHE A 96 17.03 44.97 -5.99
CA PHE A 96 16.04 45.32 -4.97
C PHE A 96 16.45 44.70 -3.65
N ILE A 97 16.90 45.57 -2.75
CA ILE A 97 17.15 45.30 -1.34
C ILE A 97 15.81 44.96 -0.69
N HIS A 98 15.53 43.66 -0.51
CA HIS A 98 14.55 43.22 0.47
C HIS A 98 15.14 43.43 1.88
N ARG A 99 14.94 44.62 2.46
CA ARG A 99 14.97 44.76 3.91
C ARG A 99 13.81 43.94 4.45
N GLN A 100 14.10 42.75 4.98
CA GLN A 100 13.17 42.06 5.87
C GLN A 100 12.86 43.02 7.04
N PRO A 101 11.59 43.29 7.36
CA PRO A 101 11.28 44.01 8.58
C PRO A 101 11.80 43.17 9.75
N SER A 102 12.60 43.79 10.61
CA SER A 102 13.16 43.10 11.76
C SER A 102 12.00 42.63 12.64
N GLN A 103 12.06 41.38 13.08
CA GLN A 103 11.03 40.72 13.88
C GLN A 103 10.70 41.45 15.22
N ARG A 104 11.49 42.47 15.57
CA ARG A 104 11.30 43.33 16.74
C ARG A 104 10.25 44.42 16.56
N ASP A 105 9.93 44.84 15.33
CA ASP A 105 8.99 45.93 15.09
C ASP A 105 7.51 45.47 15.08
N ILE A 106 7.27 44.16 14.96
CA ILE A 106 5.92 43.56 15.03
C ILE A 106 5.52 43.22 16.47
N ASP A 107 6.48 43.01 17.37
CA ASP A 107 6.23 42.69 18.79
C ASP A 107 5.67 43.88 19.61
N MET A 108 5.72 45.11 19.07
CA MET A 108 5.39 46.33 19.81
C MET A 108 3.96 46.87 19.55
N MET A 109 3.03 46.02 19.08
CA MET A 109 1.62 46.41 18.84
C MET A 109 0.57 45.48 19.49
N TYR A 110 0.98 44.40 20.17
CA TYR A 110 0.06 43.53 20.92
C TYR A 110 0.61 43.23 22.31
N THR A 111 0.19 44.00 23.32
CA THR A 111 0.39 43.59 24.72
C THR A 111 -0.55 42.44 25.00
N LEU A 112 -0.02 41.21 25.11
CA LEU A 112 -0.80 40.04 25.47
C LEU A 112 -1.54 40.28 26.79
N THR A 113 -2.86 40.15 26.76
CA THR A 113 -3.70 40.25 27.94
C THR A 113 -3.40 39.09 28.90
N TRP A 114 -3.51 39.27 30.22
CA TRP A 114 -3.29 38.19 31.21
C TRP A 114 -4.11 36.93 30.90
N ARG A 115 -5.31 37.10 30.32
CA ARG A 115 -6.19 36.03 29.84
C ARG A 115 -5.55 35.20 28.72
N GLU A 116 -4.95 35.84 27.72
CA GLU A 116 -4.30 35.17 26.58
C GLU A 116 -3.01 34.45 26.99
N LEU A 117 -2.26 35.01 27.95
CA LEU A 117 -1.10 34.35 28.56
C LEU A 117 -1.47 33.07 29.29
N LEU A 118 -2.57 33.12 30.05
CA LEU A 118 -3.15 31.96 30.74
C LEU A 118 -3.71 30.93 29.74
N GLN A 119 -4.43 31.37 28.71
CA GLN A 119 -4.93 30.50 27.63
C GLN A 119 -3.77 29.80 26.88
N LYS A 120 -2.68 30.51 26.61
CA LYS A 120 -1.45 29.96 26.04
C LYS A 120 -0.77 28.95 26.98
N HIS A 121 -0.81 29.16 28.30
CA HIS A 121 -0.28 28.20 29.28
C HIS A 121 -1.17 26.96 29.43
N MET A 122 -2.49 27.12 29.37
CA MET A 122 -3.47 26.02 29.44
C MET A 122 -3.49 25.18 28.16
N THR A 123 -3.15 25.75 27.00
CA THR A 123 -2.98 25.00 25.74
C THR A 123 -1.57 24.39 25.58
N SER A 124 -0.61 24.79 26.43
CA SER A 124 0.75 24.26 26.46
C SER A 124 0.83 22.93 27.25
N ARG A 125 2.04 22.36 27.35
CA ARG A 125 2.33 21.15 28.14
C ARG A 125 1.89 21.28 29.60
N PHE A 126 1.88 22.50 30.14
CA PHE A 126 1.43 22.78 31.49
C PHE A 126 -0.05 22.44 31.71
N GLY A 127 -0.93 22.83 30.77
CA GLY A 127 -2.34 22.43 30.83
C GLY A 127 -2.54 20.92 30.80
N VAL A 128 -1.73 20.19 30.02
CA VAL A 128 -1.77 18.72 30.00
C VAL A 128 -1.41 18.12 31.37
N TYR A 129 -0.40 18.65 32.05
CA TYR A 129 -0.05 18.21 33.41
C TYR A 129 -1.17 18.51 34.41
N LEU A 130 -1.81 19.67 34.28
CA LEU A 130 -2.90 20.11 35.12
C LEU A 130 -4.17 19.24 34.91
N GLU A 131 -4.48 18.85 33.66
CA GLU A 131 -5.55 17.89 33.34
C GLU A 131 -5.24 16.47 33.86
N LEU A 132 -3.99 16.02 33.75
CA LEU A 132 -3.55 14.72 34.28
C LEU A 132 -3.67 14.67 35.82
N LEU A 133 -3.29 15.76 36.49
CA LEU A 133 -3.38 15.88 37.94
C LEU A 133 -4.85 15.96 38.39
N ASN A 134 -5.69 16.73 37.69
CA ASN A 134 -7.13 16.78 37.91
C ASN A 134 -7.79 15.40 37.76
N THR A 135 -7.38 14.63 36.74
CA THR A 135 -7.82 13.25 36.52
C THR A 135 -7.42 12.35 37.68
N THR A 136 -6.15 12.40 38.09
CA THR A 136 -5.60 11.55 39.15
C THR A 136 -6.33 11.81 40.47
N PHE A 137 -6.57 13.07 40.80
CA PHE A 137 -7.36 13.47 41.97
C PHE A 137 -8.83 13.06 41.86
N SER A 138 -9.42 13.07 40.66
CA SER A 138 -10.79 12.62 40.46
C SER A 138 -10.94 11.11 40.71
N VAL A 139 -9.99 10.30 40.26
CA VAL A 139 -9.92 8.85 40.57
C VAL A 139 -9.69 8.64 42.08
N MET A 140 -8.78 9.38 42.69
CA MET A 140 -8.52 9.31 44.14
C MET A 140 -9.77 9.64 44.96
N CYS A 141 -10.57 10.63 44.55
CA CYS A 141 -11.86 10.92 45.18
C CYS A 141 -12.88 9.78 45.03
N CYS A 142 -12.89 9.08 43.89
CA CYS A 142 -13.76 7.91 43.72
C CYS A 142 -13.33 6.76 44.64
N VAL A 143 -12.02 6.56 44.82
CA VAL A 143 -11.49 5.57 45.78
C VAL A 143 -11.88 5.95 47.22
N PHE A 144 -11.75 7.22 47.59
CA PHE A 144 -12.20 7.69 48.91
C PHE A 144 -13.70 7.56 49.12
N TYR A 145 -14.51 7.76 48.08
CA TYR A 145 -15.95 7.48 48.13
C TYR A 145 -16.22 6.00 48.40
N LEU A 146 -15.51 5.07 47.74
CA LEU A 146 -15.63 3.64 47.99
C LEU A 146 -15.19 3.27 49.42
N ILE A 147 -14.08 3.81 49.91
CA ILE A 147 -13.60 3.58 51.27
C ILE A 147 -14.61 4.10 52.30
N GLN A 148 -15.16 5.31 52.09
CA GLN A 148 -16.20 5.90 52.94
C GLN A 148 -17.44 5.00 53.03
N LEU A 149 -17.77 4.30 51.94
CA LEU A 149 -18.95 3.44 51.89
C LEU A 149 -18.76 2.12 52.63
N TYR A 150 -17.58 1.49 52.54
CA TYR A 150 -17.31 0.20 53.19
C TYR A 150 -16.80 0.34 54.64
N LEU A 151 -16.09 1.43 54.97
CA LEU A 151 -15.43 1.65 56.27
C LEU A 151 -15.78 3.04 56.84
N PRO A 152 -17.03 3.26 57.29
CA PRO A 152 -17.50 4.58 57.75
C PRO A 152 -16.84 5.05 59.06
N GLU A 153 -16.47 4.13 59.96
CA GLU A 153 -15.88 4.47 61.27
C GLU A 153 -14.41 4.92 61.16
N GLU A 154 -13.61 4.30 60.27
CA GLU A 154 -12.23 4.71 60.03
C GLU A 154 -12.14 6.04 59.26
N TYR A 155 -13.11 6.32 58.37
CA TYR A 155 -13.18 7.60 57.64
C TYR A 155 -13.37 8.81 58.57
N ALA A 156 -14.09 8.62 59.68
CA ALA A 156 -14.34 9.66 60.68
C ALA A 156 -13.15 9.94 61.61
N ALA A 157 -12.22 8.98 61.76
CA ALA A 157 -11.19 8.99 62.80
C ALA A 157 -9.88 9.74 62.44
N CYS A 158 -9.56 9.98 61.17
CA CYS A 158 -8.29 10.63 60.81
C CYS A 158 -8.31 11.31 59.43
N HIS A 159 -7.90 12.58 59.35
CA HIS A 159 -7.40 13.37 58.19
C HIS A 159 -8.11 13.35 56.81
N PHE A 160 -8.97 12.38 56.47
CA PHE A 160 -9.64 12.23 55.17
C PHE A 160 -10.59 13.39 54.86
N ARG A 161 -11.26 13.95 55.87
CA ARG A 161 -12.10 15.16 55.71
C ARG A 161 -11.28 16.37 55.26
N ASN A 162 -10.05 16.54 55.77
CA ASN A 162 -9.17 17.65 55.39
C ASN A 162 -8.63 17.46 53.98
N VAL A 163 -8.29 16.21 53.61
CA VAL A 163 -7.86 15.86 52.25
C VAL A 163 -9.00 16.08 51.24
N GLU A 164 -10.22 15.68 51.58
CA GLU A 164 -11.40 15.91 50.75
C GLU A 164 -11.72 17.39 50.55
N MET A 165 -11.58 18.20 51.60
CA MET A 165 -11.71 19.65 51.52
C MET A 165 -10.65 20.24 50.59
N ALA A 166 -9.37 19.85 50.75
CA ALA A 166 -8.29 20.31 49.89
C ALA A 166 -8.51 19.96 48.41
N LEU A 167 -8.97 18.75 48.12
CA LEU A 167 -9.31 18.32 46.75
C LEU A 167 -10.51 19.09 46.18
N THR A 168 -11.53 19.36 46.99
CA THR A 168 -12.70 20.14 46.57
C THR A 168 -12.31 21.59 46.26
N CYS A 169 -11.45 22.21 47.09
CA CYS A 169 -10.88 23.53 46.81
C CYS A 169 -10.03 23.53 45.53
N PHE A 170 -9.21 22.49 45.31
CA PHE A 170 -8.44 22.33 44.08
C PHE A 170 -9.34 22.27 42.84
N PHE A 171 -10.42 21.48 42.87
CA PHE A 171 -11.36 21.39 41.75
C PHE A 171 -12.13 22.69 41.50
N ALA A 172 -12.52 23.39 42.56
CA ALA A 172 -13.15 24.70 42.44
C ALA A 172 -12.20 25.71 41.79
N PHE A 173 -10.94 25.73 42.22
CA PHE A 173 -9.91 26.58 41.62
C PHE A 173 -9.68 26.24 40.14
N HIS A 174 -9.56 24.96 39.81
CA HIS A 174 -9.39 24.49 38.45
C HIS A 174 -10.57 24.89 37.55
N TYR A 175 -11.81 24.74 38.03
CA TYR A 175 -13.01 25.15 37.31
C TYR A 175 -13.06 26.67 37.08
N LEU A 176 -12.75 27.47 38.10
CA LEU A 176 -12.69 28.94 37.97
C LEU A 176 -11.61 29.37 36.97
N LEU A 177 -10.46 28.71 36.98
CA LEU A 177 -9.38 28.98 36.04
C LEU A 177 -9.81 28.68 34.60
N GLN A 178 -10.54 27.58 34.37
CA GLN A 178 -11.10 27.26 33.05
C GLN A 178 -12.17 28.25 32.59
N VAL A 179 -13.10 28.63 33.49
CA VAL A 179 -14.10 29.67 33.21
C VAL A 179 -13.44 30.99 32.84
N TYR A 180 -12.33 31.36 33.49
CA TYR A 180 -11.60 32.59 33.18
C TYR A 180 -10.86 32.52 31.83
N THR A 181 -10.32 31.35 31.46
CA THR A 181 -9.58 31.19 30.21
C THR A 181 -10.45 31.02 28.98
N GLU A 182 -11.68 30.52 29.12
CA GLU A 182 -12.55 30.31 27.96
C GLU A 182 -13.05 31.64 27.38
N GLU A 183 -13.10 31.76 26.05
CA GLU A 183 -13.59 32.96 25.34
C GLU A 183 -15.06 33.25 25.65
N ASP A 184 -15.91 32.21 25.60
CA ASP A 184 -17.35 32.27 25.85
C ASP A 184 -17.75 31.53 27.14
N VAL A 185 -17.75 32.28 28.25
CA VAL A 185 -18.06 31.77 29.60
C VAL A 185 -19.42 31.05 29.66
N ASN A 186 -20.45 31.63 29.06
CA ASN A 186 -21.81 31.07 29.11
C ASN A 186 -21.91 29.75 28.35
N GLN A 187 -21.24 29.64 27.20
CA GLN A 187 -21.20 28.41 26.42
C GLN A 187 -20.43 27.32 27.16
N PHE A 188 -19.34 27.67 27.85
CA PHE A 188 -18.57 26.73 28.66
C PHE A 188 -19.37 26.19 29.84
N ILE A 189 -20.07 27.05 30.59
CA ILE A 189 -20.87 26.64 31.75
C ILE A 189 -21.97 25.66 31.33
N ILE A 190 -22.61 25.89 30.16
CA ILE A 190 -23.66 25.03 29.60
C ILE A 190 -23.09 23.78 28.90
N SER A 191 -21.78 23.72 28.67
CA SER A 191 -21.15 22.53 28.07
C SER A 191 -21.27 21.31 29.00
N MET A 192 -21.32 20.11 28.42
CA MET A 192 -21.37 18.86 29.20
C MET A 192 -20.24 18.76 30.23
N ALA A 193 -19.05 19.26 29.87
CA ALA A 193 -17.89 19.24 30.73
C ALA A 193 -18.01 20.24 31.89
N GLY A 194 -18.55 21.44 31.60
CA GLY A 194 -18.84 22.47 32.61
C GLY A 194 -19.96 22.05 33.58
N ILE A 195 -21.02 21.42 33.08
CA ILE A 195 -22.12 20.89 33.90
C ILE A 195 -21.62 19.78 34.83
N ILE A 196 -20.81 18.84 34.33
CA ILE A 196 -20.22 17.78 35.16
C ILE A 196 -19.33 18.37 36.26
N ASP A 197 -18.56 19.42 35.96
CA ASP A 197 -17.74 20.06 36.99
C ASP A 197 -18.62 20.77 38.03
N LEU A 198 -19.65 21.48 37.59
CA LEU A 198 -20.57 22.21 38.46
C LEU A 198 -21.36 21.27 39.39
N ILE A 199 -21.96 20.21 38.84
CA ILE A 199 -22.78 19.25 39.61
C ILE A 199 -21.95 18.47 40.63
N THR A 200 -20.64 18.34 40.43
CA THR A 200 -19.75 17.62 41.35
C THR A 200 -19.08 18.53 42.39
N ILE A 201 -18.92 19.83 42.10
CA ILE A 201 -18.31 20.81 43.01
C ILE A 201 -19.35 21.40 43.98
N ILE A 202 -20.51 21.85 43.48
CA ILE A 202 -21.51 22.56 44.29
C ILE A 202 -21.94 21.75 45.52
N PRO A 203 -22.37 20.47 45.39
CA PRO A 203 -22.85 19.72 46.55
C PRO A 203 -21.74 19.45 47.55
N SER A 204 -20.51 19.26 47.07
CA SER A 204 -19.33 19.03 47.91
C SER A 204 -18.96 20.27 48.72
N PHE A 205 -19.10 21.46 48.13
CA PHE A 205 -18.92 22.74 48.81
C PHE A 205 -20.01 22.93 49.87
N ILE A 206 -21.28 22.69 49.53
CA ILE A 206 -22.41 22.78 50.48
C ILE A 206 -22.18 21.86 51.70
N MET A 207 -21.70 20.63 51.53
CA MET A 207 -21.36 19.75 52.66
C MET A 207 -20.30 20.30 53.60
N VAL A 208 -19.36 21.09 53.08
CA VAL A 208 -18.24 21.63 53.87
C VAL A 208 -18.69 22.83 54.71
N PHE A 209 -19.62 23.65 54.21
CA PHE A 209 -20.11 24.84 54.92
C PHE A 209 -21.24 24.55 55.92
N PHE A 210 -22.03 23.50 55.70
CA PHE A 210 -23.09 23.10 56.62
C PHE A 210 -22.59 21.99 57.57
N ASP A 211 -21.92 22.40 58.65
CA ASP A 211 -21.46 21.48 59.69
C ASP A 211 -22.63 20.88 60.50
N THR A 212 -22.44 19.62 60.87
CA THR A 212 -23.46 18.65 61.23
C THR A 212 -23.77 18.72 62.72
N HIS A 213 -24.80 19.46 63.13
CA HIS A 213 -25.30 19.34 64.51
C HIS A 213 -26.81 19.34 64.74
N SER A 214 -27.69 19.47 63.73
CA SER A 214 -29.12 19.24 64.01
C SER A 214 -30.01 18.96 62.79
N SER A 215 -30.79 17.89 62.93
CA SER A 215 -32.09 17.62 62.28
C SER A 215 -32.13 17.09 60.84
N LYS A 216 -33.30 16.52 60.50
CA LYS A 216 -33.71 15.68 59.35
C LYS A 216 -33.33 16.15 57.94
N VAL A 217 -32.79 17.36 57.80
CA VAL A 217 -32.23 17.91 56.56
C VAL A 217 -30.99 17.11 56.09
N LEU A 218 -30.33 16.38 57.01
CA LEU A 218 -29.15 15.56 56.75
C LEU A 218 -29.38 14.36 55.80
N THR A 219 -30.60 13.85 55.63
CA THR A 219 -30.86 12.70 54.77
C THR A 219 -30.78 13.06 53.28
N ILE A 220 -31.28 14.23 52.88
CA ILE A 220 -31.16 14.75 51.49
C ILE A 220 -29.69 15.03 51.16
N PHE A 221 -28.93 15.54 52.13
CA PHE A 221 -27.50 15.80 51.98
C PHE A 221 -26.66 14.50 51.85
N ARG A 222 -27.13 13.34 52.31
CA ARG A 222 -26.41 12.07 52.04
C ARG A 222 -26.43 11.70 50.56
N VAL A 223 -27.53 11.97 49.86
CA VAL A 223 -27.67 11.71 48.41
C VAL A 223 -26.66 12.53 47.60
N PHE A 224 -26.33 13.73 48.05
CA PHE A 224 -25.34 14.59 47.39
C PHE A 224 -23.90 14.05 47.41
N ARG A 225 -23.59 13.07 48.27
CA ARG A 225 -22.29 12.38 48.26
C ARG A 225 -22.08 11.58 46.98
N VAL A 226 -23.15 11.22 46.29
CA VAL A 226 -23.10 10.41 45.07
C VAL A 226 -22.67 11.19 43.85
N PHE A 227 -22.87 12.52 43.86
CA PHE A 227 -22.23 13.37 42.85
C PHE A 227 -20.70 13.28 42.88
N ARG A 228 -20.08 12.77 43.95
CA ARG A 228 -18.64 12.48 43.98
C ARG A 228 -18.26 11.33 43.05
N ALA A 229 -19.13 10.32 42.87
CA ALA A 229 -18.91 9.22 41.93
C ALA A 229 -18.93 9.70 40.47
N LEU A 230 -19.64 10.80 40.15
CA LEU A 230 -19.65 11.40 38.80
C LEU A 230 -18.32 12.04 38.40
N ARG A 231 -17.38 12.25 39.34
CA ARG A 231 -16.05 12.82 39.03
C ARG A 231 -15.25 11.92 38.09
N ILE A 232 -15.55 10.62 38.02
CA ILE A 232 -14.95 9.69 37.06
C ILE A 232 -15.22 10.11 35.60
N LEU A 233 -16.34 10.80 35.33
CA LEU A 233 -16.70 11.29 34.00
C LEU A 233 -15.76 12.41 33.53
N ARG A 234 -15.01 13.07 34.42
CA ARG A 234 -14.02 14.09 34.03
C ARG A 234 -12.84 13.50 33.26
N LEU A 235 -12.55 12.21 33.45
CA LEU A 235 -11.48 11.52 32.73
C LEU A 235 -11.79 11.38 31.23
N TYR A 236 -13.06 11.49 30.81
CA TYR A 236 -13.44 11.66 29.41
C TYR A 236 -12.77 12.88 28.74
N ARG A 237 -12.49 13.96 29.48
CA ARG A 237 -11.87 15.19 28.94
C ARG A 237 -10.40 14.98 28.56
N LEU A 238 -9.63 14.34 29.43
CA LEU A 238 -8.23 13.97 29.18
C LEU A 238 -8.11 13.01 27.99
N ILE A 239 -9.09 12.11 27.87
CA ILE A 239 -9.16 11.12 26.81
C ILE A 239 -9.78 11.70 25.54
N ARG A 240 -10.16 12.99 25.46
CA ARG A 240 -10.58 13.63 24.19
C ARG A 240 -9.52 14.60 23.64
N SER A 241 -8.60 15.09 24.49
CA SER A 241 -7.58 16.08 24.12
C SER A 241 -6.35 15.51 23.37
N ARG A 242 -6.26 14.19 23.17
CA ARG A 242 -5.11 13.52 22.50
C ARG A 242 -5.47 12.96 21.11
N LYS A 243 -4.42 12.62 20.36
CA LYS A 243 -4.41 12.29 18.91
C LYS A 243 -5.48 11.29 18.48
N HIS A 244 -6.06 11.55 17.30
CA HIS A 244 -7.03 10.68 16.62
C HIS A 244 -6.36 9.39 16.10
N GLY A 245 -6.91 8.22 16.42
CA GLY A 245 -6.50 6.94 15.84
C GLY A 245 -6.99 5.73 16.63
N TYR A 246 -7.54 4.71 15.95
CA TYR A 246 -8.30 3.57 16.50
C TYR A 246 -8.01 3.15 17.95
N ASN A 247 -6.75 2.92 18.35
CA ASN A 247 -6.38 2.50 19.71
C ASN A 247 -6.81 3.51 20.78
N TYR A 248 -6.74 4.80 20.45
CA TYR A 248 -7.18 5.89 21.30
C TYR A 248 -8.71 5.91 21.40
N GLU A 249 -9.44 5.91 20.28
CA GLU A 249 -10.91 5.88 20.29
C GLU A 249 -11.46 4.61 20.97
N TRP A 250 -10.78 3.48 20.88
CA TRP A 250 -11.11 2.27 21.61
C TRP A 250 -10.96 2.44 23.13
N PHE A 251 -9.86 3.07 23.56
CA PHE A 251 -9.64 3.39 24.97
C PHE A 251 -10.66 4.42 25.49
N VAL A 252 -10.98 5.44 24.69
CA VAL A 252 -12.04 6.43 24.99
C VAL A 252 -13.38 5.73 25.21
N PHE A 253 -13.77 4.85 24.28
CA PHE A 253 -15.03 4.13 24.34
C PHE A 253 -15.13 3.25 25.59
N THR A 254 -14.11 2.42 25.82
CA THR A 254 -14.06 1.50 26.97
C THR A 254 -14.09 2.24 28.29
N PHE A 255 -13.28 3.29 28.41
CA PHE A 255 -13.21 4.09 29.62
C PHE A 255 -14.51 4.88 29.86
N SER A 256 -15.07 5.50 28.83
CA SER A 256 -16.33 6.26 28.90
C SER A 256 -17.50 5.39 29.35
N ILE A 257 -17.64 4.19 28.78
CA ILE A 257 -18.68 3.23 29.20
C ILE A 257 -18.45 2.80 30.66
N GLY A 258 -17.23 2.46 31.05
CA GLY A 258 -16.91 2.11 32.44
C GLY A 258 -17.24 3.24 33.43
N ALA A 259 -16.95 4.48 33.05
CA ALA A 259 -17.26 5.67 33.84
C ALA A 259 -18.78 5.90 33.98
N VAL A 260 -19.55 5.71 32.91
CA VAL A 260 -21.03 5.79 32.95
C VAL A 260 -21.63 4.69 33.83
N ILE A 261 -21.12 3.45 33.74
CA ILE A 261 -21.56 2.34 34.59
C ILE A 261 -21.30 2.64 36.07
N PHE A 262 -20.10 3.10 36.40
CA PHE A 262 -19.72 3.45 37.77
C PHE A 262 -20.57 4.60 38.33
N ALA A 263 -20.79 5.64 37.52
CA ALA A 263 -21.66 6.76 37.85
C ALA A 263 -23.11 6.33 38.09
N ALA A 264 -23.65 5.50 37.20
CA ALA A 264 -25.02 5.00 37.28
C ALA A 264 -25.21 4.07 38.49
N ALA A 265 -24.22 3.22 38.81
CA ALA A 265 -24.23 2.38 40.01
C ALA A 265 -24.24 3.23 41.28
N GLY A 266 -23.44 4.32 41.31
CA GLY A 266 -23.45 5.28 42.41
C GLY A 266 -24.81 5.96 42.59
N ILE A 267 -25.41 6.46 41.50
CA ILE A 267 -26.74 7.09 41.51
C ILE A 267 -27.81 6.09 41.97
N PHE A 268 -27.82 4.88 41.41
CA PHE A 268 -28.77 3.85 41.78
C PHE A 268 -28.68 3.51 43.26
N GLN A 269 -27.46 3.28 43.77
CA GLN A 269 -27.25 3.03 45.19
C GLN A 269 -27.80 4.18 46.06
N ALA A 270 -27.57 5.44 45.66
CA ALA A 270 -28.02 6.62 46.39
C ALA A 270 -29.54 6.75 46.50
N LEU A 271 -30.22 6.48 45.37
CA LEU A 271 -31.67 6.60 45.27
C LEU A 271 -32.35 5.52 46.11
N GLU A 272 -31.63 4.43 46.35
CA GLU A 272 -32.16 3.22 46.95
C GLU A 272 -31.69 3.02 48.42
N ASP A 273 -30.74 3.84 48.90
CA ASP A 273 -30.27 3.94 50.30
C ASP A 273 -31.28 4.68 51.20
N TYR A 274 -32.55 4.25 51.15
CA TYR A 274 -33.65 4.82 51.93
C TYR A 274 -33.84 4.04 53.26
N PRO A 275 -34.07 4.71 54.40
CA PRO A 275 -34.05 4.10 55.74
C PRO A 275 -35.10 3.01 55.99
N ASP A 276 -36.13 2.90 55.16
CA ASP A 276 -37.27 1.98 55.36
C ASP A 276 -37.16 0.65 54.58
N ARG A 277 -35.97 0.29 54.06
CA ARG A 277 -35.76 -0.96 53.30
C ARG A 277 -35.23 -2.10 54.18
N ASP A 278 -35.81 -3.30 54.03
CA ASP A 278 -35.45 -4.51 54.78
C ASP A 278 -34.03 -5.07 54.49
N ARG A 279 -33.45 -4.75 53.32
CA ARG A 279 -32.10 -5.19 52.92
C ARG A 279 -31.27 -4.00 52.45
N PRO A 280 -30.12 -3.71 53.08
CA PRO A 280 -29.20 -2.69 52.58
C PRO A 280 -28.59 -3.15 51.26
N ILE A 281 -28.58 -2.27 50.26
CA ILE A 281 -27.90 -2.52 48.97
C ILE A 281 -26.49 -1.94 49.04
N TYR A 282 -25.49 -2.80 48.84
CA TYR A 282 -24.11 -2.35 48.74
C TYR A 282 -23.80 -1.84 47.32
N PHE A 283 -22.69 -1.10 47.16
CA PHE A 283 -22.29 -0.58 45.85
C PHE A 283 -22.04 -1.68 44.81
N HIS A 284 -21.52 -2.84 45.22
CA HIS A 284 -21.29 -3.95 44.31
C HIS A 284 -22.60 -4.56 43.78
N ASP A 285 -23.65 -4.62 44.61
CA ASP A 285 -24.99 -5.06 44.21
C ASP A 285 -25.61 -4.08 43.21
N SER A 286 -25.41 -2.78 43.43
CA SER A 286 -25.83 -1.72 42.49
C SER A 286 -25.07 -1.79 41.16
N LEU A 287 -23.76 -2.05 41.22
CA LEU A 287 -22.93 -2.21 40.03
C LEU A 287 -23.33 -3.46 39.23
N TYR A 288 -23.61 -4.57 39.92
CA TYR A 288 -24.13 -5.78 39.31
C TYR A 288 -25.50 -5.53 38.64
N PHE A 289 -26.44 -4.88 39.32
CA PHE A 289 -27.75 -4.55 38.77
C PHE A 289 -27.65 -3.69 37.49
N ILE A 290 -26.83 -2.62 37.52
CA ILE A 290 -26.61 -1.77 36.35
C ILE A 290 -25.95 -2.56 35.22
N LEU A 291 -24.95 -3.40 35.49
CA LEU A 291 -24.27 -4.18 34.46
C LEU A 291 -25.22 -5.19 33.78
N VAL A 292 -26.04 -5.90 34.57
CA VAL A 292 -27.06 -6.84 34.07
C VAL A 292 -28.13 -6.13 33.24
N THR A 293 -28.54 -4.93 33.67
CA THR A 293 -29.55 -4.11 32.98
C THR A 293 -29.02 -3.57 31.64
N LEU A 294 -27.79 -3.05 31.62
CA LEU A 294 -27.15 -2.54 30.40
C LEU A 294 -26.80 -3.66 29.41
N ALA A 295 -26.49 -4.85 29.92
CA ALA A 295 -26.31 -6.05 29.11
C ALA A 295 -27.63 -6.61 28.56
N THR A 296 -28.78 -6.00 28.89
CA THR A 296 -30.14 -6.44 28.51
C THR A 296 -30.52 -7.84 29.00
N ILE A 297 -29.84 -8.35 30.04
CA ILE A 297 -30.09 -9.69 30.60
C ILE A 297 -31.29 -9.66 31.55
N GLY A 298 -31.30 -8.73 32.51
CA GLY A 298 -32.43 -8.50 33.41
C GLY A 298 -32.85 -9.71 34.26
N TYR A 299 -31.96 -10.26 35.09
CA TYR A 299 -32.28 -11.44 35.93
C TYR A 299 -33.46 -11.23 36.90
N GLY A 300 -33.76 -9.98 37.29
CA GLY A 300 -34.89 -9.65 38.17
C GLY A 300 -34.66 -10.00 39.64
N ASP A 301 -33.43 -10.33 40.03
CA ASP A 301 -32.99 -10.60 41.40
C ASP A 301 -32.86 -9.31 42.24
N ILE A 302 -32.44 -8.22 41.61
CA ILE A 302 -32.46 -6.86 42.15
C ILE A 302 -33.36 -6.01 41.24
N VAL A 303 -34.28 -5.26 41.85
CA VAL A 303 -35.23 -4.38 41.14
C VAL A 303 -35.26 -3.03 41.85
N ALA A 304 -35.45 -1.97 41.06
CA ALA A 304 -35.73 -0.62 41.53
C ALA A 304 -37.07 -0.61 42.28
N THR A 305 -37.08 -0.17 43.55
CA THR A 305 -38.32 -0.12 44.36
C THR A 305 -38.86 1.29 44.53
N THR A 306 -38.02 2.31 44.34
CA THR A 306 -38.39 3.72 44.48
C THR A 306 -38.79 4.32 43.12
N ILE A 307 -39.84 5.16 43.10
CA ILE A 307 -40.31 5.85 41.87
C ILE A 307 -39.16 6.60 41.16
N LEU A 308 -38.25 7.18 41.96
CA LEU A 308 -37.11 7.94 41.45
C LEU A 308 -36.03 7.04 40.83
N SER A 309 -35.77 5.86 41.40
CA SER A 309 -34.84 4.89 40.80
C SER A 309 -35.43 4.20 39.57
N GLU A 310 -36.75 3.92 39.55
CA GLU A 310 -37.44 3.40 38.37
C GLU A 310 -37.33 4.37 37.18
N LEU A 311 -37.63 5.65 37.40
CA LEU A 311 -37.51 6.68 36.37
C LEU A 311 -36.05 6.84 35.90
N PHE A 312 -35.09 6.79 36.83
CA PHE A 312 -33.67 6.84 36.50
C PHE A 312 -33.23 5.65 35.62
N VAL A 313 -33.63 4.43 35.97
CA VAL A 313 -33.29 3.22 35.21
C VAL A 313 -33.93 3.27 33.82
N MET A 314 -35.20 3.71 33.70
CA MET A 314 -35.84 3.92 32.41
C MET A 314 -35.07 4.92 31.53
N ALA A 315 -34.69 6.07 32.08
CA ALA A 315 -33.90 7.06 31.35
C ALA A 315 -32.50 6.54 30.96
N LEU A 316 -31.86 5.78 31.85
CA LEU A 316 -30.55 5.18 31.63
C LEU A 316 -30.57 4.18 30.47
N ILE A 317 -31.59 3.31 30.40
CA ILE A 317 -31.75 2.34 29.32
C ILE A 317 -31.86 3.07 27.97
N VAL A 318 -32.72 4.09 27.89
CA VAL A 318 -32.89 4.90 26.66
C VAL A 318 -31.58 5.59 26.26
N ALA A 319 -30.86 6.17 27.21
CA ALA A 319 -29.58 6.83 26.95
C ALA A 319 -28.51 5.85 26.44
N VAL A 320 -28.42 4.65 27.02
CA VAL A 320 -27.41 3.65 26.63
C VAL A 320 -27.71 3.04 25.27
N VAL A 321 -28.96 2.68 25.02
CA VAL A 321 -29.41 2.12 23.73
C VAL A 321 -29.19 3.11 22.59
N THR A 322 -29.23 4.43 22.84
CA THR A 322 -28.97 5.45 21.82
C THR A 322 -27.48 5.78 21.66
N VAL A 323 -26.74 5.89 22.77
CA VAL A 323 -25.33 6.35 22.77
C VAL A 323 -24.35 5.24 22.42
N VAL A 324 -24.52 4.01 22.91
CA VAL A 324 -23.53 2.93 22.70
C VAL A 324 -23.42 2.52 21.23
N PRO A 325 -24.52 2.29 20.47
CA PRO A 325 -24.42 1.91 19.06
C PRO A 325 -23.75 2.99 18.19
N THR A 326 -24.03 4.26 18.47
CA THR A 326 -23.43 5.38 17.71
C THR A 326 -21.93 5.48 17.94
N GLN A 327 -21.45 5.28 19.17
CA GLN A 327 -20.02 5.22 19.47
C GLN A 327 -19.34 3.98 18.86
N LEU A 328 -20.00 2.81 18.92
CA LEU A 328 -19.47 1.58 18.32
C LEU A 328 -19.36 1.67 16.79
N SER A 329 -20.34 2.28 16.13
CA SER A 329 -20.30 2.53 14.68
C SER A 329 -19.11 3.43 14.29
N ARG A 330 -18.86 4.51 15.04
CA ARG A 330 -17.69 5.37 14.85
C ARG A 330 -16.38 4.62 15.04
N LEU A 331 -16.29 3.78 16.06
CA LEU A 331 -15.12 2.94 16.32
C LEU A 331 -14.87 1.94 15.17
N ASN A 332 -15.94 1.32 14.64
CA ASN A 332 -15.85 0.42 13.50
C ASN A 332 -15.44 1.14 12.21
N ALA A 333 -15.90 2.38 12.00
CA ALA A 333 -15.47 3.19 10.86
C ALA A 333 -13.97 3.55 10.93
N LEU A 334 -13.40 3.67 12.13
CA LEU A 334 -11.98 3.91 12.34
C LEU A 334 -11.14 2.63 12.31
N ARG A 335 -11.78 1.46 12.41
CA ARG A 335 -11.10 0.17 12.34
C ARG A 335 -10.64 -0.04 10.90
N LYS A 336 -9.35 0.20 10.66
CA LYS A 336 -8.73 -0.22 9.40
C LYS A 336 -8.76 -1.76 9.35
N PRO A 337 -9.39 -2.38 8.34
CA PRO A 337 -9.25 -3.82 8.15
C PRO A 337 -7.76 -4.13 7.96
N HIS A 338 -7.25 -5.08 8.74
CA HIS A 338 -5.88 -5.56 8.62
C HIS A 338 -5.87 -6.69 7.60
N TYR A 339 -5.18 -6.50 6.50
CA TYR A 339 -5.07 -7.51 5.44
C TYR A 339 -3.66 -8.10 5.41
N SER A 340 -3.51 -9.31 4.86
CA SER A 340 -2.21 -9.99 4.75
C SER A 340 -1.17 -9.19 3.95
N TYR A 341 -1.59 -8.29 3.04
CA TYR A 341 -0.70 -7.42 2.28
C TYR A 341 -0.25 -6.15 3.04
N ASP A 342 -0.78 -5.90 4.23
CA ASP A 342 -0.34 -4.81 5.11
C ASP A 342 0.83 -5.25 6.02
N ASP A 343 1.18 -6.53 6.01
CA ASP A 343 2.25 -7.10 6.83
C ASP A 343 3.66 -6.79 6.25
N ALA A 344 4.72 -7.25 6.91
CA ALA A 344 6.09 -7.20 6.43
C ALA A 344 6.51 -8.52 5.76
N PHE A 345 7.47 -8.43 4.83
CA PHE A 345 8.09 -9.62 4.26
C PHE A 345 9.06 -10.25 5.27
N HIS A 346 8.96 -11.56 5.43
CA HIS A 346 9.87 -12.34 6.25
C HIS A 346 10.81 -13.14 5.35
N SER A 347 12.06 -12.68 5.24
CA SER A 347 13.09 -13.40 4.49
C SER A 347 13.45 -14.73 5.15
N ASN A 348 13.55 -15.76 4.31
CA ASN A 348 14.11 -17.04 4.69
C ASN A 348 15.65 -16.97 4.59
N PRO A 349 16.42 -17.33 5.63
CA PRO A 349 17.89 -17.20 5.61
C PRO A 349 18.58 -18.04 4.53
N HIS A 350 17.90 -19.06 3.98
CA HIS A 350 18.42 -19.91 2.91
C HIS A 350 17.98 -19.48 1.50
N ARG A 351 17.17 -18.42 1.36
CA ARG A 351 16.69 -17.91 0.07
C ARG A 351 16.95 -16.41 -0.05
N GLY A 352 17.45 -15.98 -1.20
CA GLY A 352 17.41 -14.56 -1.54
C GLY A 352 15.99 -14.15 -1.90
N HIS A 353 15.73 -12.85 -1.98
CA HIS A 353 14.49 -12.35 -2.55
C HIS A 353 14.73 -11.26 -3.59
N VAL A 354 13.74 -11.15 -4.46
CA VAL A 354 13.69 -10.17 -5.55
C VAL A 354 12.42 -9.35 -5.37
N ILE A 355 12.53 -8.04 -5.60
CA ILE A 355 11.39 -7.13 -5.48
C ILE A 355 10.88 -6.79 -6.88
N VAL A 356 9.56 -6.85 -7.07
CA VAL A 356 8.87 -6.40 -8.29
C VAL A 356 7.95 -5.24 -7.91
N CYS A 357 8.16 -4.08 -8.53
CA CYS A 357 7.37 -2.87 -8.28
C CYS A 357 7.01 -2.16 -9.59
N GLY A 358 6.31 -1.03 -9.47
CA GLY A 358 5.76 -0.29 -10.62
C GLY A 358 4.35 -0.76 -10.94
N TYR A 359 4.04 -0.89 -12.23
CA TYR A 359 2.73 -1.35 -12.68
C TYR A 359 2.63 -2.87 -12.73
N VAL A 360 2.04 -3.46 -11.69
CA VAL A 360 1.89 -4.91 -11.55
C VAL A 360 0.46 -5.34 -11.88
N ALA A 361 0.21 -5.65 -13.15
CA ALA A 361 -1.04 -6.22 -13.62
C ALA A 361 -0.96 -7.75 -13.71
N HIS A 362 -2.11 -8.42 -13.79
CA HIS A 362 -2.17 -9.89 -13.86
C HIS A 362 -1.38 -10.43 -15.06
N GLU A 363 -1.56 -9.87 -16.25
CA GLU A 363 -0.89 -10.35 -17.47
C GLU A 363 0.63 -10.26 -17.35
N SER A 364 1.16 -9.05 -17.11
CA SER A 364 2.61 -8.82 -17.00
C SER A 364 3.25 -9.60 -15.86
N PHE A 365 2.57 -9.72 -14.73
CA PHE A 365 3.09 -10.46 -13.58
C PHE A 365 3.03 -11.98 -13.79
N SER A 366 1.99 -12.49 -14.46
CA SER A 366 1.89 -13.91 -14.80
C SER A 366 2.99 -14.35 -15.77
N ASP A 367 3.27 -13.52 -16.79
CA ASP A 367 4.36 -13.76 -17.74
C ASP A 367 5.72 -13.70 -17.02
N PHE A 368 5.90 -12.74 -16.12
CA PHE A 368 7.11 -12.63 -15.29
C PHE A 368 7.32 -13.90 -14.45
N LEU A 369 6.30 -14.37 -13.71
CA LEU A 369 6.42 -15.56 -12.88
C LEU A 369 6.67 -16.83 -13.71
N ALA A 370 6.00 -16.95 -14.86
CA ALA A 370 6.16 -18.09 -15.76
C ALA A 370 7.60 -18.18 -16.32
N GLU A 371 8.20 -17.05 -16.69
CA GLU A 371 9.59 -17.00 -17.18
C GLU A 371 10.60 -17.14 -16.03
N PHE A 372 10.37 -16.45 -14.90
CA PHE A 372 11.29 -16.42 -13.76
C PHE A 372 11.42 -17.78 -13.08
N TYR A 373 10.32 -18.53 -12.92
CA TYR A 373 10.31 -19.86 -12.33
C TYR A 373 10.28 -20.99 -13.37
N HIS A 374 10.66 -20.71 -14.62
CA HIS A 374 10.61 -21.71 -15.68
C HIS A 374 11.54 -22.92 -15.37
N PRO A 375 11.11 -24.17 -15.59
CA PRO A 375 11.91 -25.37 -15.26
C PRO A 375 13.29 -25.43 -15.93
N SER A 376 13.45 -24.85 -17.13
CA SER A 376 14.75 -24.81 -17.84
C SER A 376 15.83 -24.03 -17.09
N ARG A 377 15.44 -23.10 -16.20
CA ARG A 377 16.34 -22.32 -15.35
C ARG A 377 16.85 -23.12 -14.15
N GLY A 378 16.29 -24.30 -13.88
CA GLY A 378 16.61 -25.14 -12.72
C GLY A 378 15.89 -24.69 -11.45
N VAL A 379 16.44 -25.05 -10.29
CA VAL A 379 15.86 -24.69 -8.98
C VAL A 379 16.22 -23.24 -8.67
N VAL A 380 15.32 -22.32 -9.02
CA VAL A 380 15.42 -20.92 -8.64
C VAL A 380 15.08 -20.78 -7.15
N ASN A 381 16.09 -20.45 -6.34
CA ASN A 381 15.99 -20.32 -4.89
C ASN A 381 15.83 -18.85 -4.45
N PHE A 382 14.91 -18.15 -5.11
CA PHE A 382 14.54 -16.77 -4.79
C PHE A 382 13.05 -16.70 -4.47
N ASP A 383 12.68 -15.91 -3.47
CA ASP A 383 11.31 -15.52 -3.21
C ASP A 383 11.01 -14.19 -3.94
N VAL A 384 9.80 -14.03 -4.49
CA VAL A 384 9.39 -12.83 -5.25
C VAL A 384 8.45 -11.99 -4.40
N VAL A 385 8.86 -10.78 -4.07
CA VAL A 385 8.08 -9.82 -3.29
C VAL A 385 7.53 -8.75 -4.22
N VAL A 386 6.21 -8.69 -4.33
CA VAL A 386 5.51 -7.66 -5.11
C VAL A 386 5.20 -6.48 -4.21
N LEU A 387 5.58 -5.27 -4.65
CA LEU A 387 5.22 -4.02 -3.99
C LEU A 387 4.47 -3.11 -4.95
N SER A 388 3.19 -2.87 -4.65
CA SER A 388 2.32 -2.01 -5.45
C SER A 388 1.52 -1.06 -4.57
N SER A 389 1.22 0.14 -5.06
CA SER A 389 0.40 1.12 -4.34
C SER A 389 -1.05 0.65 -4.17
N GLU A 390 -1.53 -0.21 -5.06
CA GLU A 390 -2.90 -0.71 -5.09
C GLU A 390 -3.02 -2.10 -4.46
N PRO A 391 -4.17 -2.41 -3.82
CA PRO A 391 -4.43 -3.77 -3.33
C PRO A 391 -4.45 -4.77 -4.50
N PRO A 392 -4.12 -6.05 -4.26
CA PRO A 392 -4.08 -7.04 -5.33
C PRO A 392 -5.46 -7.22 -5.94
N SER A 393 -5.54 -7.22 -7.26
CA SER A 393 -6.78 -7.53 -7.98
C SER A 393 -7.22 -8.98 -7.72
N GLY A 394 -8.50 -9.28 -7.94
CA GLY A 394 -9.02 -10.65 -7.77
C GLY A 394 -8.26 -11.69 -8.62
N SER A 395 -7.81 -11.29 -9.81
CA SER A 395 -7.00 -12.14 -10.69
C SER A 395 -5.60 -12.41 -10.13
N ILE A 396 -4.92 -11.39 -9.59
CA ILE A 396 -3.61 -11.55 -8.95
C ILE A 396 -3.75 -12.43 -7.70
N THR A 397 -4.80 -12.24 -6.91
CA THR A 397 -5.07 -13.06 -5.72
C THR A 397 -5.21 -14.54 -6.08
N ARG A 398 -5.92 -14.86 -7.18
CA ARG A 398 -6.01 -16.22 -7.72
C ARG A 398 -4.66 -16.76 -8.17
N LEU A 399 -3.86 -15.95 -8.87
CA LEU A 399 -2.51 -16.33 -9.31
C LEU A 399 -1.59 -16.66 -8.13
N LEU A 400 -1.60 -15.82 -7.09
CA LEU A 400 -0.82 -16.02 -5.86
C LEU A 400 -1.31 -17.21 -5.04
N SER A 401 -2.60 -17.54 -5.10
CA SER A 401 -3.17 -18.70 -4.40
C SER A 401 -2.76 -20.06 -5.01
N ASN A 402 -2.17 -20.06 -6.21
CA ASN A 402 -1.69 -21.28 -6.85
C ASN A 402 -0.59 -21.94 -5.99
N VAL A 403 -0.67 -23.26 -5.81
CA VAL A 403 0.28 -24.06 -5.00
C VAL A 403 1.73 -23.84 -5.42
N ILE A 404 1.99 -23.62 -6.71
CA ILE A 404 3.34 -23.40 -7.25
C ILE A 404 3.96 -22.07 -6.75
N TYR A 405 3.13 -21.03 -6.63
CA TYR A 405 3.58 -19.66 -6.34
C TYR A 405 3.35 -19.23 -4.89
N SER A 406 2.28 -19.70 -4.26
CA SER A 406 1.84 -19.29 -2.91
C SER A 406 2.95 -19.30 -1.84
N ALA A 407 3.84 -20.29 -1.85
CA ALA A 407 4.94 -20.40 -0.89
C ALA A 407 6.19 -19.58 -1.27
N LYS A 408 6.26 -19.04 -2.48
CA LYS A 408 7.42 -18.31 -3.03
C LYS A 408 7.13 -16.84 -3.34
N THR A 409 5.87 -16.42 -3.28
CA THR A 409 5.44 -15.07 -3.64
C THR A 409 4.76 -14.38 -2.47
N THR A 410 5.11 -13.12 -2.22
CA THR A 410 4.45 -12.28 -1.21
C THR A 410 4.02 -10.98 -1.86
N TYR A 411 2.77 -10.56 -1.66
CA TYR A 411 2.26 -9.29 -2.17
C TYR A 411 2.09 -8.31 -1.03
N LEU A 412 2.73 -7.15 -1.13
CA LEU A 412 2.66 -6.07 -0.16
C LEU A 412 2.10 -4.81 -0.81
N LYS A 413 1.18 -4.16 -0.10
CA LYS A 413 0.67 -2.85 -0.49
C LYS A 413 1.59 -1.76 0.05
N GLY A 414 2.11 -0.92 -0.82
CA GLY A 414 3.01 0.18 -0.45
C GLY A 414 3.78 0.77 -1.64
N SER A 415 4.73 1.64 -1.35
CA SER A 415 5.57 2.26 -2.37
C SER A 415 7.02 2.38 -1.92
N LEU A 416 7.96 2.19 -2.86
CA LEU A 416 9.39 2.39 -2.59
C LEU A 416 9.75 3.85 -2.25
N PHE A 417 8.85 4.82 -2.41
CA PHE A 417 9.09 6.17 -1.91
C PHE A 417 9.09 6.24 -0.38
N ASN A 418 8.35 5.36 0.29
CA ASN A 418 8.20 5.38 1.74
C ASN A 418 9.27 4.52 2.44
N GLU A 419 9.93 5.09 3.44
CA GLU A 419 10.95 4.37 4.24
C GLU A 419 10.37 3.15 4.99
N LYS A 420 9.12 3.27 5.48
CA LYS A 420 8.40 2.16 6.13
C LYS A 420 8.18 0.98 5.18
N ASP A 421 7.85 1.25 3.92
CA ASP A 421 7.60 0.19 2.95
C ASP A 421 8.93 -0.45 2.48
N ARG A 422 10.01 0.35 2.36
CA ARG A 422 11.37 -0.17 2.08
C ARG A 422 11.85 -1.16 3.14
N THR A 423 11.59 -0.87 4.41
CA THR A 423 11.93 -1.76 5.52
C THR A 423 11.02 -3.00 5.54
N ARG A 424 9.73 -2.85 5.25
CA ARG A 424 8.79 -3.99 5.11
C ARG A 424 9.16 -4.96 4.00
N VAL A 425 9.64 -4.49 2.85
CA VAL A 425 10.14 -5.37 1.76
C VAL A 425 11.57 -5.86 1.97
N GLN A 426 12.24 -5.43 3.05
CA GLN A 426 13.64 -5.71 3.34
C GLN A 426 14.56 -5.37 2.15
N LEU A 427 14.42 -4.16 1.61
CA LEU A 427 15.17 -3.69 0.43
C LEU A 427 16.68 -3.85 0.60
N GLU A 428 17.19 -3.75 1.83
CA GLU A 428 18.59 -3.98 2.17
C GLU A 428 19.13 -5.34 1.71
N ASN A 429 18.33 -6.41 1.82
CA ASN A 429 18.76 -7.79 1.58
C ASN A 429 18.28 -8.31 0.21
N ALA A 430 17.63 -7.46 -0.58
CA ALA A 430 17.15 -7.81 -1.91
C ALA A 430 18.32 -7.91 -2.90
N GLU A 431 18.34 -8.98 -3.70
CA GLU A 431 19.37 -9.19 -4.74
C GLU A 431 19.13 -8.28 -5.95
N ALA A 432 17.85 -8.06 -6.29
CA ALA A 432 17.44 -7.26 -7.43
C ALA A 432 16.06 -6.62 -7.24
N VAL A 433 15.85 -5.49 -7.92
CA VAL A 433 14.57 -4.79 -8.02
C VAL A 433 14.18 -4.67 -9.50
N PHE A 434 12.98 -5.15 -9.84
CA PHE A 434 12.37 -5.02 -11.16
C PHE A 434 11.28 -3.95 -11.11
N VAL A 435 11.42 -2.92 -11.94
CA VAL A 435 10.45 -1.84 -12.08
C VAL A 435 9.72 -2.01 -13.40
N LEU A 436 8.43 -2.37 -13.34
CA LEU A 436 7.57 -2.60 -14.49
C LEU A 436 6.79 -1.33 -14.85
N ALA A 437 6.68 -1.04 -16.15
CA ALA A 437 5.92 0.10 -16.67
C ALA A 437 4.55 -0.32 -17.22
N ASN A 438 3.55 0.56 -17.07
CA ASN A 438 2.26 0.37 -17.72
C ASN A 438 2.29 0.69 -19.21
N ARG A 439 2.33 -0.35 -20.05
CA ARG A 439 2.35 -0.21 -21.52
C ARG A 439 1.08 0.42 -22.11
N ASN A 440 -0.02 0.40 -21.37
CA ASN A 440 -1.33 0.86 -21.85
C ASN A 440 -1.66 2.29 -21.39
N ASN A 441 -0.74 2.97 -20.71
CA ASN A 441 -0.98 4.34 -20.23
C ASN A 441 -0.99 5.33 -21.41
N VAL A 442 -1.87 6.33 -21.34
CA VAL A 442 -2.05 7.34 -22.41
C VAL A 442 -0.82 8.24 -22.53
N SER A 443 -0.16 8.55 -21.40
CA SER A 443 1.06 9.34 -21.36
C SER A 443 2.28 8.47 -21.03
N SER A 444 2.98 8.02 -22.08
CA SER A 444 4.22 7.24 -21.93
C SER A 444 5.29 7.97 -21.12
N ASP A 445 5.42 9.28 -21.30
CA ASP A 445 6.44 10.08 -20.61
C ASP A 445 6.20 10.19 -19.10
N ALA A 446 4.93 10.26 -18.67
CA ALA A 446 4.59 10.31 -17.25
C ALA A 446 4.85 8.97 -16.56
N GLU A 447 4.56 7.86 -17.25
CA GLU A 447 4.86 6.51 -16.77
C GLU A 447 6.39 6.29 -16.66
N ASP A 448 7.13 6.70 -17.68
CA ASP A 448 8.60 6.65 -17.68
C ASP A 448 9.20 7.52 -16.56
N ALA A 449 8.63 8.70 -16.30
CA ALA A 449 9.05 9.52 -15.16
C ALA A 449 8.79 8.81 -13.81
N SER A 450 7.64 8.16 -13.66
CA SER A 450 7.29 7.40 -12.45
C SER A 450 8.25 6.23 -12.20
N THR A 451 8.56 5.44 -13.24
CA THR A 451 9.49 4.31 -13.15
C THR A 451 10.92 4.77 -12.83
N LEU A 452 11.38 5.88 -13.44
CA LEU A 452 12.68 6.48 -13.12
C LEU A 452 12.75 7.00 -11.68
N LEU A 453 11.68 7.63 -11.18
CA LEU A 453 11.61 8.09 -9.79
C LEU A 453 11.66 6.92 -8.81
N GLN A 454 11.01 5.79 -9.11
CA GLN A 454 11.10 4.58 -8.29
C GLN A 454 12.53 4.02 -8.29
N ALA A 455 13.19 3.95 -9.45
CA ALA A 455 14.58 3.52 -9.53
C ALA A 455 15.54 4.47 -8.79
N LEU A 456 15.32 5.78 -8.88
CA LEU A 456 16.07 6.78 -8.12
C LEU A 456 15.88 6.59 -6.62
N SER A 457 14.67 6.22 -6.16
CA SER A 457 14.41 5.95 -4.75
C SER A 457 15.22 4.76 -4.21
N VAL A 458 15.40 3.72 -5.03
CA VAL A 458 16.25 2.56 -4.72
C VAL A 458 17.72 2.96 -4.70
N ARG A 459 18.16 3.74 -5.69
CA ARG A 459 19.54 4.21 -5.77
C ARG A 459 19.92 5.12 -4.61
N ASN A 460 19.06 6.08 -4.25
CA ASN A 460 19.30 6.96 -3.10
C ASN A 460 19.45 6.15 -1.81
N TYR A 461 18.66 5.08 -1.65
CA TYR A 461 18.80 4.17 -0.51
C TYR A 461 20.11 3.35 -0.56
N ALA A 462 20.45 2.82 -1.72
CA ALA A 462 21.70 2.09 -1.96
C ALA A 462 22.93 2.96 -1.65
N ASP A 463 22.94 4.21 -2.13
CA ASP A 463 24.00 5.19 -1.90
C ASP A 463 24.10 5.57 -0.41
N SER A 464 22.98 5.69 0.30
CA SER A 464 22.97 5.98 1.75
C SER A 464 23.50 4.84 2.63
N THR A 465 23.36 3.59 2.18
CA THR A 465 23.76 2.39 2.93
C THR A 465 25.09 1.80 2.45
N GLY A 466 25.63 2.31 1.34
CA GLY A 466 26.84 1.79 0.69
C GLY A 466 26.66 0.42 0.03
N ARG A 467 25.42 -0.08 -0.09
CA ARG A 467 25.12 -1.34 -0.78
C ARG A 467 24.89 -1.10 -2.27
N ARG A 468 25.14 -2.12 -3.10
CA ARG A 468 24.78 -2.09 -4.52
C ARG A 468 23.64 -3.05 -4.77
N ILE A 469 22.48 -2.52 -5.13
CA ILE A 469 21.28 -3.28 -5.49
C ILE A 469 21.16 -3.24 -7.02
N ARG A 470 20.92 -4.38 -7.65
CA ARG A 470 20.70 -4.43 -9.11
C ARG A 470 19.30 -3.97 -9.44
N THR A 471 19.17 -2.94 -10.26
CA THR A 471 17.87 -2.40 -10.66
C THR A 471 17.65 -2.61 -12.16
N TYR A 472 16.56 -3.28 -12.49
CA TYR A 472 16.10 -3.56 -13.85
C TYR A 472 14.86 -2.71 -14.14
N LEU A 473 14.95 -1.82 -15.14
CA LEU A 473 13.86 -0.93 -15.48
C LEU A 473 13.26 -1.29 -16.83
N GLN A 474 11.93 -1.32 -16.88
CA GLN A 474 11.19 -1.28 -18.12
C GLN A 474 10.80 0.17 -18.43
N MET A 475 11.14 0.63 -19.63
CA MET A 475 10.81 1.95 -20.17
C MET A 475 9.96 1.79 -21.43
N ILE A 476 9.12 2.78 -21.73
CA ILE A 476 8.25 2.77 -22.91
C ILE A 476 8.84 3.64 -24.02
N SER A 477 9.32 4.84 -23.70
CA SER A 477 9.89 5.82 -24.64
C SER A 477 11.42 5.85 -24.57
N ASP A 478 12.07 6.31 -25.66
CA ASP A 478 13.52 6.52 -25.69
C ASP A 478 13.92 7.92 -25.16
N SER A 479 12.95 8.80 -24.89
CA SER A 479 13.16 10.19 -24.46
C SER A 479 14.03 10.33 -23.22
N HIS A 480 13.88 9.41 -22.25
CA HIS A 480 14.56 9.49 -20.95
C HIS A 480 15.67 8.44 -20.78
N ASN A 481 16.14 7.81 -21.86
CA ASN A 481 17.09 6.71 -21.78
C ASN A 481 18.45 7.14 -21.17
N GLU A 482 18.92 8.35 -21.48
CA GLU A 482 20.16 8.91 -20.90
C GLU A 482 20.08 9.06 -19.38
N LEU A 483 18.91 9.45 -18.86
CA LEU A 483 18.67 9.61 -17.42
C LEU A 483 18.73 8.28 -16.70
N SER A 484 18.35 7.18 -17.36
CA SER A 484 18.42 5.85 -16.77
C SER A 484 19.87 5.41 -16.47
N HIS A 485 20.81 5.76 -17.36
CA HIS A 485 22.24 5.54 -17.14
C HIS A 485 22.78 6.42 -16.01
N ILE A 486 22.31 7.66 -15.93
CA ILE A 486 22.69 8.58 -14.84
C ILE A 486 22.20 8.02 -13.50
N ILE A 487 20.98 7.47 -13.42
CA ILE A 487 20.37 6.88 -12.22
C ILE A 487 21.13 5.63 -11.73
N GLY A 488 22.00 5.04 -12.55
CA GLY A 488 22.74 3.84 -12.19
C GLY A 488 21.90 2.56 -12.30
N ALA A 489 20.85 2.59 -13.14
CA ALA A 489 20.15 1.37 -13.53
C ALA A 489 21.14 0.35 -14.08
N SER A 490 21.06 -0.91 -13.61
CA SER A 490 21.94 -1.97 -14.09
C SER A 490 21.63 -2.35 -15.54
N GLN A 491 20.33 -2.35 -15.87
CA GLN A 491 19.86 -2.58 -17.22
C GLN A 491 18.50 -1.91 -17.42
N THR A 492 18.34 -1.25 -18.58
CA THR A 492 17.09 -0.65 -19.01
C THR A 492 16.62 -1.31 -20.29
N ILE A 493 15.33 -1.65 -20.34
CA ILE A 493 14.70 -2.27 -21.48
C ILE A 493 13.65 -1.29 -22.00
N ASN A 494 13.92 -0.71 -23.16
CA ASN A 494 12.93 0.09 -23.89
C ASN A 494 12.08 -0.84 -24.75
N ALA A 495 10.81 -1.03 -24.35
CA ALA A 495 9.90 -1.96 -25.00
C ALA A 495 9.55 -1.55 -26.43
N SER A 496 9.34 -0.25 -26.69
CA SER A 496 8.97 0.26 -28.02
C SER A 496 10.13 0.11 -29.00
N LYS A 497 11.33 0.52 -28.57
CA LYS A 497 12.55 0.39 -29.38
C LYS A 497 12.86 -1.07 -29.72
N MET A 498 12.78 -1.96 -28.73
CA MET A 498 13.04 -3.39 -28.94
C MET A 498 12.01 -4.00 -29.90
N LYS A 499 10.74 -3.62 -29.79
CA LYS A 499 9.69 -4.05 -30.72
C LYS A 499 10.01 -3.58 -32.15
N ASP A 500 10.32 -2.30 -32.33
CA ASP A 500 10.60 -1.72 -33.64
C ASP A 500 11.86 -2.32 -34.27
N ASP A 501 12.91 -2.56 -33.47
CA ASP A 501 14.15 -3.21 -33.91
C ASP A 501 13.90 -4.65 -34.38
N ILE A 502 13.12 -5.44 -33.63
CA ILE A 502 12.80 -6.83 -33.99
C ILE A 502 11.96 -6.86 -35.29
N VAL A 503 10.96 -5.98 -35.40
CA VAL A 503 10.12 -5.88 -36.61
C VAL A 503 10.95 -5.45 -37.82
N ALA A 504 11.83 -4.45 -37.66
CA ALA A 504 12.75 -4.03 -38.70
C ALA A 504 13.71 -5.15 -39.13
N ARG A 505 14.13 -6.04 -38.22
CA ARG A 505 14.89 -7.23 -38.61
C ARG A 505 14.05 -8.24 -39.39
N GLY A 506 12.77 -8.38 -39.06
CA GLY A 506 11.83 -9.20 -39.82
C GLY A 506 11.62 -8.76 -41.27
N THR A 507 11.76 -7.45 -41.56
CA THR A 507 11.66 -6.96 -42.95
C THR A 507 12.90 -7.30 -43.78
N VAL A 508 14.08 -7.37 -43.15
CA VAL A 508 15.34 -7.76 -43.81
C VAL A 508 15.44 -9.27 -44.00
N CYS A 509 15.08 -10.04 -42.96
CA CYS A 509 15.15 -11.50 -42.95
C CYS A 509 13.80 -12.08 -42.53
N PRO A 510 13.03 -12.66 -43.47
CA PRO A 510 11.76 -13.30 -43.16
C PRO A 510 11.93 -14.38 -42.09
N GLY A 511 11.09 -14.35 -41.06
CA GLY A 511 11.15 -15.28 -39.93
C GLY A 511 12.11 -14.87 -38.80
N ALA A 512 12.90 -13.79 -38.95
CA ALA A 512 13.80 -13.33 -37.89
C ALA A 512 13.05 -12.93 -36.61
N CYS A 513 11.85 -12.34 -36.71
CA CYS A 513 11.03 -12.01 -35.54
C CYS A 513 10.71 -13.26 -34.70
N ALA A 514 10.22 -14.32 -35.36
CA ALA A 514 9.89 -15.56 -34.68
C ALA A 514 11.12 -16.22 -34.06
N LEU A 515 12.25 -16.25 -34.78
CA LEU A 515 13.51 -16.78 -34.27
C LEU A 515 13.97 -16.04 -33.00
N ILE A 516 13.99 -14.70 -33.02
CA ILE A 516 14.46 -13.89 -31.89
C ILE A 516 13.51 -14.04 -30.69
N LEU A 517 12.20 -13.98 -30.90
CA LEU A 517 11.21 -14.12 -29.83
C LEU A 517 11.28 -15.51 -29.17
N ASN A 518 11.43 -16.57 -29.97
CA ASN A 518 11.57 -17.93 -29.45
C ASN A 518 12.88 -18.16 -28.69
N LEU A 519 13.95 -17.40 -28.97
CA LEU A 519 15.21 -17.47 -28.22
C LEU A 519 15.16 -16.71 -26.89
N ILE A 520 14.28 -15.70 -26.78
CA ILE A 520 14.10 -14.89 -25.58
C ILE A 520 13.12 -15.56 -24.62
N GLN A 521 12.03 -16.11 -25.14
CA GLN A 521 10.98 -16.74 -24.35
C GLN A 521 11.33 -18.19 -24.02
N SER A 522 11.15 -18.59 -22.76
CA SER A 522 11.28 -19.99 -22.39
C SER A 522 10.03 -20.79 -22.75
N ALA A 523 10.19 -21.80 -23.62
CA ALA A 523 9.14 -22.73 -23.97
C ALA A 523 9.32 -24.07 -23.25
N ASP A 524 8.24 -24.60 -22.66
CA ASP A 524 8.20 -25.95 -22.10
C ASP A 524 7.83 -26.97 -23.19
N GLU A 525 8.84 -27.69 -23.67
CA GLU A 525 8.68 -28.73 -24.69
C GLU A 525 7.61 -29.77 -24.31
N MET A 526 7.46 -30.11 -23.02
CA MET A 526 6.49 -31.11 -22.55
C MET A 526 5.05 -30.61 -22.65
N LYS A 527 4.84 -29.31 -22.43
CA LYS A 527 3.54 -28.68 -22.59
C LYS A 527 3.12 -28.67 -24.05
N TYR A 528 4.02 -28.30 -24.95
CA TYR A 528 3.73 -28.22 -26.38
C TYR A 528 3.61 -29.58 -27.05
N LYS A 529 4.38 -30.60 -26.63
CA LYS A 529 4.23 -31.98 -27.14
C LYS A 529 2.82 -32.55 -27.00
N LYS A 530 2.04 -32.11 -25.98
CA LYS A 530 0.63 -32.51 -25.83
C LYS A 530 -0.28 -31.94 -26.92
N TYR A 531 0.02 -30.73 -27.41
CA TYR A 531 -0.74 -30.06 -28.47
C TYR A 531 -0.27 -30.46 -29.88
N VAL A 532 0.95 -31.00 -29.98
CA VAL A 532 1.62 -31.37 -31.24
C VAL A 532 1.42 -32.85 -31.56
N ALA A 533 0.45 -33.53 -30.91
CA ALA A 533 0.07 -34.91 -31.22
C ALA A 533 -0.55 -35.10 -32.62
N GLY A 534 -0.54 -34.06 -33.47
CA GLY A 534 -0.85 -34.14 -34.90
C GLY A 534 0.33 -34.59 -35.77
N PRO A 535 0.09 -34.98 -37.04
CA PRO A 535 1.07 -35.65 -37.90
C PRO A 535 2.04 -34.73 -38.64
N SER A 536 2.01 -33.41 -38.43
CA SER A 536 2.80 -32.46 -39.22
C SER A 536 4.26 -32.39 -38.75
N GLN A 537 5.17 -32.96 -39.55
CA GLN A 537 6.61 -32.96 -39.31
C GLN A 537 7.18 -31.55 -39.05
N TRP A 538 6.72 -30.53 -39.79
CA TRP A 538 7.19 -29.15 -39.62
C TRP A 538 6.93 -28.59 -38.21
N MET A 539 5.84 -29.02 -37.56
CA MET A 539 5.48 -28.53 -36.23
C MET A 539 6.36 -29.15 -35.15
N GLN A 540 6.75 -30.42 -35.33
CA GLN A 540 7.71 -31.08 -34.44
C GLN A 540 9.08 -30.41 -34.54
N GLU A 541 9.54 -30.10 -35.75
CA GLU A 541 10.79 -29.38 -35.99
C GLU A 541 10.75 -27.96 -35.39
N TYR A 542 9.63 -27.25 -35.55
CA TYR A 542 9.43 -25.92 -34.97
C TYR A 542 9.47 -25.94 -33.44
N VAL A 543 8.80 -26.90 -32.81
CA VAL A 543 8.81 -27.07 -31.34
C VAL A 543 10.19 -27.46 -30.83
N GLY A 544 10.92 -28.30 -31.57
CA GLY A 544 12.32 -28.58 -31.32
C GLY A 544 13.17 -27.32 -31.35
N GLY A 545 12.94 -26.43 -32.32
CA GLY A 545 13.59 -25.12 -32.40
C GLY A 545 13.24 -24.20 -31.21
N MET A 546 11.97 -24.15 -30.80
CA MET A 546 11.50 -23.33 -29.68
C MET A 546 12.10 -23.74 -28.32
N SER A 547 12.53 -25.00 -28.17
CA SER A 547 13.18 -25.47 -26.94
C SER A 547 14.60 -24.91 -26.74
N ARG A 548 15.20 -24.32 -27.78
CA ARG A 548 16.58 -23.82 -27.74
C ARG A 548 16.63 -22.43 -27.13
N GLN A 549 17.62 -22.20 -26.26
CA GLN A 549 17.80 -20.95 -25.52
C GLN A 549 19.24 -20.45 -25.60
N ILE A 550 19.44 -19.17 -25.30
CA ILE A 550 20.77 -18.57 -25.19
C ILE A 550 21.32 -18.80 -23.79
N TYR A 551 22.50 -19.42 -23.71
CA TYR A 551 23.27 -19.63 -22.50
C TYR A 551 24.60 -18.86 -22.58
N ALA A 552 25.00 -18.26 -21.47
CA ALA A 552 26.31 -17.65 -21.31
C ALA A 552 27.24 -18.61 -20.56
N MET A 553 28.47 -18.77 -21.05
CA MET A 553 29.50 -19.60 -20.43
C MET A 553 30.83 -18.87 -20.48
N MET A 554 31.58 -18.90 -19.38
CA MET A 554 32.96 -18.44 -19.37
C MET A 554 33.89 -19.52 -19.94
N PHE A 555 34.73 -19.14 -20.90
CA PHE A 555 35.71 -20.05 -21.48
C PHE A 555 36.81 -20.39 -20.48
N SER A 556 37.10 -21.69 -20.35
CA SER A 556 38.25 -22.20 -19.57
C SER A 556 39.55 -22.09 -20.37
N SER A 557 40.67 -22.34 -19.70
CA SER A 557 41.99 -22.45 -20.33
C SER A 557 42.08 -23.45 -21.49
N SER A 558 41.12 -24.39 -21.61
CA SER A 558 41.06 -25.36 -22.72
C SER A 558 40.71 -24.72 -24.07
N PHE A 559 40.17 -23.50 -24.07
CA PHE A 559 39.78 -22.76 -25.27
C PHE A 559 40.81 -21.71 -25.67
N ASP A 560 41.83 -21.49 -24.84
CA ASP A 560 42.76 -20.39 -24.99
C ASP A 560 43.58 -20.50 -26.28
N GLY A 561 43.65 -19.41 -27.03
CA GLY A 561 44.37 -19.33 -28.30
C GLY A 561 43.68 -20.00 -29.50
N HIS A 562 42.57 -20.73 -29.31
CA HIS A 562 41.83 -21.32 -30.42
C HIS A 562 41.03 -20.25 -31.19
N LEU A 563 41.03 -20.32 -32.53
CA LEU A 563 40.24 -19.41 -33.36
C LEU A 563 38.74 -19.67 -33.20
N TYR A 564 37.95 -18.58 -33.20
CA TYR A 564 36.49 -18.64 -33.06
C TYR A 564 35.83 -19.68 -33.97
N GLN A 565 36.20 -19.71 -35.27
CA GLN A 565 35.62 -20.62 -36.25
C GLN A 565 35.92 -22.10 -35.97
N ASP A 566 37.12 -22.42 -35.47
CA ASP A 566 37.49 -23.78 -35.13
C ASP A 566 36.72 -24.23 -33.89
N VAL A 567 36.56 -23.35 -32.90
CA VAL A 567 35.75 -23.63 -31.71
C VAL A 567 34.28 -23.81 -32.08
N ALA A 568 33.72 -22.88 -32.85
CA ALA A 568 32.32 -22.94 -33.29
C ALA A 568 32.03 -24.25 -34.05
N ARG A 569 32.93 -24.65 -34.96
CA ARG A 569 32.81 -25.92 -35.69
C ARG A 569 32.88 -27.12 -34.76
N ARG A 570 33.88 -27.20 -33.87
CA ARG A 570 34.04 -28.35 -32.95
C ARG A 570 32.87 -28.49 -31.99
N VAL A 571 32.36 -27.37 -31.48
CA VAL A 571 31.22 -27.35 -30.57
C VAL A 571 29.95 -27.79 -31.30
N PHE A 572 29.78 -27.40 -32.56
CA PHE A 572 28.67 -27.88 -33.39
C PHE A 572 28.78 -29.37 -33.73
N ASP A 573 29.92 -29.81 -34.26
CA ASP A 573 30.14 -31.21 -34.68
C ASP A 573 30.11 -32.19 -33.50
N GLY A 574 30.61 -31.79 -32.32
CA GLY A 574 30.72 -32.65 -31.15
C GLY A 574 29.51 -32.65 -30.23
N PHE A 575 28.78 -31.54 -30.14
CA PHE A 575 27.74 -31.33 -29.12
C PHE A 575 26.41 -30.79 -29.69
N GLU A 576 26.33 -30.51 -30.99
CA GLU A 576 25.16 -29.89 -31.65
C GLU A 576 24.76 -28.52 -31.07
N VAL A 577 25.74 -27.80 -30.55
CA VAL A 577 25.58 -26.48 -29.93
C VAL A 577 26.08 -25.40 -30.88
N ILE A 578 25.38 -24.27 -30.93
CA ILE A 578 25.75 -23.14 -31.80
C ILE A 578 26.42 -22.06 -30.95
N LEU A 579 27.70 -21.78 -31.21
CA LEU A 579 28.36 -20.59 -30.67
C LEU A 579 27.96 -19.36 -31.49
N LEU A 580 27.38 -18.35 -30.84
CA LEU A 580 26.82 -17.16 -31.48
C LEU A 580 27.73 -15.93 -31.35
N ALA A 581 28.24 -15.70 -30.13
CA ALA A 581 28.94 -14.46 -29.82
C ALA A 581 29.96 -14.65 -28.69
N VAL A 582 30.90 -13.72 -28.60
CA VAL A 582 31.90 -13.67 -27.52
C VAL A 582 31.92 -12.27 -26.93
N TYR A 583 31.82 -12.20 -25.61
CA TYR A 583 32.05 -11.00 -24.83
C TYR A 583 33.47 -11.01 -24.28
N ARG A 584 34.24 -9.99 -24.68
CA ARG A 584 35.62 -9.79 -24.26
C ARG A 584 35.69 -8.66 -23.25
N ARG A 585 36.37 -8.91 -22.14
CA ARG A 585 36.61 -7.93 -21.07
C ARG A 585 37.89 -7.14 -21.37
N GLU A 586 37.89 -6.33 -22.45
CA GLU A 586 39.02 -5.44 -22.73
C GLU A 586 39.12 -4.34 -21.65
N LYS A 587 40.36 -3.99 -21.26
CA LYS A 587 40.64 -3.02 -20.19
C LYS A 587 40.60 -1.56 -20.66
N ASP A 588 40.68 -1.28 -21.97
CA ASP A 588 40.95 0.07 -22.50
C ASP A 588 39.74 0.80 -23.09
N ASP A 589 38.64 0.12 -23.43
CA ASP A 589 37.45 0.80 -23.95
C ASP A 589 36.41 1.01 -22.85
N ARG A 590 35.94 2.27 -22.73
CA ARG A 590 34.82 2.67 -21.83
C ARG A 590 33.49 1.94 -22.13
N HIS A 591 33.46 1.10 -23.16
CA HIS A 591 32.30 0.31 -23.57
C HIS A 591 32.68 -1.16 -23.80
N THR A 592 32.29 -2.03 -22.87
CA THR A 592 32.39 -3.47 -23.05
C THR A 592 31.44 -3.90 -24.19
N ARG A 593 31.96 -4.51 -25.26
CA ARG A 593 31.16 -4.91 -26.44
C ARG A 593 31.06 -6.42 -26.58
N VAL A 594 29.84 -6.91 -26.79
CA VAL A 594 29.58 -8.28 -27.27
C VAL A 594 29.87 -8.32 -28.76
N CYS A 595 30.80 -9.19 -29.19
CA CYS A 595 31.10 -9.39 -30.60
C CYS A 595 30.32 -10.60 -31.14
N LEU A 596 29.42 -10.35 -32.10
CA LEU A 596 28.74 -11.42 -32.84
C LEU A 596 29.73 -12.04 -33.84
N CYS A 597 29.85 -13.36 -33.82
CA CYS A 597 30.70 -14.15 -34.72
C CYS A 597 32.08 -13.52 -35.05
N PRO A 598 32.98 -13.34 -34.07
CA PRO A 598 34.31 -12.75 -34.29
C PRO A 598 35.27 -13.70 -35.04
N PHE A 599 34.98 -13.95 -36.33
CA PHE A 599 35.80 -14.77 -37.20
C PHE A 599 37.26 -14.28 -37.26
N GLY A 600 38.21 -15.21 -37.35
CA GLY A 600 39.64 -14.92 -37.37
C GLY A 600 40.25 -14.42 -36.04
N LYS A 601 39.45 -14.18 -34.99
CA LYS A 601 39.98 -13.82 -33.66
C LYS A 601 40.16 -15.05 -32.77
N PRO A 602 41.24 -15.14 -31.98
CA PRO A 602 41.40 -16.18 -30.97
C PRO A 602 40.46 -15.91 -29.78
N ILE A 603 39.98 -16.98 -29.16
CA ILE A 603 39.26 -16.96 -27.89
C ILE A 603 40.29 -16.99 -26.77
N LEU A 604 40.06 -16.18 -25.72
CA LEU A 604 40.94 -16.10 -24.56
C LEU A 604 40.27 -16.74 -23.33
N GLU A 605 41.09 -17.23 -22.41
CA GLU A 605 40.60 -17.63 -21.09
C GLU A 605 39.86 -16.46 -20.40
N GLY A 606 38.67 -16.74 -19.85
CA GLY A 606 37.85 -15.73 -19.18
C GLY A 606 36.96 -14.90 -20.10
N ASP A 607 37.08 -15.02 -21.43
CA ASP A 607 36.06 -14.51 -22.35
C ASP A 607 34.72 -15.23 -22.07
N ILE A 608 33.58 -14.55 -22.28
CA ILE A 608 32.24 -15.13 -22.09
C ILE A 608 31.65 -15.44 -23.46
N GLY A 609 31.43 -16.71 -23.76
CA GLY A 609 30.73 -17.17 -24.97
C GLY A 609 29.21 -17.21 -24.76
N PHE A 610 28.47 -16.82 -25.79
CA PHE A 610 27.02 -16.99 -25.87
C PHE A 610 26.69 -18.13 -26.84
N PHE A 611 25.99 -19.14 -26.34
CA PHE A 611 25.68 -20.38 -27.03
C PHE A 611 24.18 -20.58 -27.14
N ILE A 612 23.71 -21.12 -28.25
CA ILE A 612 22.33 -21.59 -28.41
C ILE A 612 22.30 -23.10 -28.20
N ALA A 613 21.55 -23.56 -27.20
CA ALA A 613 21.45 -24.96 -26.82
C ALA A 613 20.07 -25.33 -26.28
N ALA A 614 19.75 -26.62 -26.25
CA ALA A 614 18.48 -27.11 -25.69
C ALA A 614 18.45 -27.12 -24.15
N SER A 615 19.61 -27.18 -23.48
CA SER A 615 19.68 -27.30 -22.02
C SER A 615 21.01 -26.78 -21.46
N SER A 616 20.98 -26.30 -20.22
CA SER A 616 22.17 -25.94 -19.44
C SER A 616 23.11 -27.12 -19.20
N HIS A 617 22.61 -28.36 -19.15
CA HIS A 617 23.44 -29.55 -18.97
C HIS A 617 24.42 -29.76 -20.14
N LEU A 618 23.99 -29.47 -21.38
CA LEU A 618 24.86 -29.53 -22.55
C LEU A 618 26.00 -28.53 -22.46
N MET A 619 25.76 -27.36 -21.85
CA MET A 619 26.82 -26.35 -21.63
C MET A 619 27.88 -26.87 -20.67
N HIS A 620 27.48 -27.51 -19.57
CA HIS A 620 28.43 -28.14 -18.66
C HIS A 620 29.25 -29.26 -19.33
N LYS A 621 28.62 -30.02 -20.23
CA LYS A 621 29.30 -31.07 -21.01
C LYS A 621 30.34 -30.47 -21.96
N VAL A 622 29.99 -29.42 -22.69
CA VAL A 622 30.93 -28.69 -23.58
C VAL A 622 32.14 -28.20 -22.79
N LEU A 623 31.94 -27.57 -21.62
CA LEU A 623 33.05 -27.06 -20.81
C LEU A 623 34.01 -28.14 -20.33
N LYS A 624 33.48 -29.33 -20.00
CA LYS A 624 34.24 -30.45 -19.44
C LYS A 624 34.98 -31.26 -20.51
N ASP A 625 34.29 -31.57 -21.61
CA ASP A 625 34.74 -32.58 -22.57
C ASP A 625 35.44 -31.95 -23.81
N TYR A 626 35.45 -30.62 -23.93
CA TYR A 626 36.02 -29.94 -25.09
C TYR A 626 37.51 -30.21 -25.30
N SER A 627 38.31 -30.33 -24.23
CA SER A 627 39.75 -30.56 -24.34
C SER A 627 40.08 -31.90 -24.99
N GLU A 628 39.36 -32.97 -24.62
CA GLU A 628 39.49 -34.31 -25.22
C GLU A 628 39.09 -34.29 -26.70
N PHE A 629 37.99 -33.59 -27.03
CA PHE A 629 37.53 -33.48 -28.40
C PHE A 629 38.50 -32.66 -29.27
N ALA A 630 39.04 -31.57 -28.75
CA ALA A 630 40.03 -30.75 -29.44
C ALA A 630 41.32 -31.52 -29.73
N GLN A 631 41.80 -32.34 -28.78
CA GLN A 631 42.97 -33.19 -28.98
C GLN A 631 42.73 -34.26 -30.05
N ASN A 632 41.57 -34.93 -30.01
CA ASN A 632 41.19 -35.94 -31.01
C ASN A 632 41.07 -35.35 -32.42
N ASP A 633 40.48 -34.15 -32.57
CA ASP A 633 40.35 -33.45 -33.85
C ASP A 633 41.73 -33.04 -34.42
N VAL A 634 42.67 -32.61 -33.58
CA VAL A 634 44.06 -32.36 -33.99
C VAL A 634 44.74 -33.65 -34.46
N ILE A 635 44.54 -34.77 -33.77
CA ILE A 635 45.09 -36.09 -34.16
C ILE A 635 44.48 -36.56 -35.50
N ILE A 636 43.17 -36.38 -35.70
CA ILE A 636 42.49 -36.74 -36.94
C ILE A 636 43.00 -35.87 -38.09
N ARG A 637 43.16 -34.56 -37.90
CA ARG A 637 43.75 -33.67 -38.92
C ARG A 637 45.21 -34.03 -39.22
N ALA A 638 46.03 -34.32 -38.20
CA ALA A 638 47.41 -34.76 -38.41
C ALA A 638 47.50 -36.10 -39.19
N ARG A 639 46.47 -36.95 -39.08
CA ARG A 639 46.33 -38.18 -39.89
C ARG A 639 45.74 -37.90 -41.28
N SER A 640 44.90 -36.88 -41.45
CA SER A 640 44.25 -36.53 -42.73
C SER A 640 45.06 -35.57 -43.60
N THR A 641 46.09 -34.92 -43.07
CA THR A 641 46.98 -34.02 -43.83
C THR A 641 47.83 -34.73 -44.89
N SER A 642 47.73 -36.06 -45.06
CA SER A 642 48.28 -36.75 -46.23
C SER A 642 47.38 -36.66 -47.47
N PHE A 643 46.10 -36.31 -47.36
CA PHE A 643 45.21 -36.14 -48.52
C PHE A 643 44.00 -35.26 -48.17
N ARG A 644 44.06 -33.96 -48.56
CA ARG A 644 43.02 -33.24 -49.34
C ARG A 644 43.20 -31.72 -49.27
N GLN A 645 43.16 -31.12 -50.47
CA GLN A 645 42.87 -29.71 -50.69
C GLN A 645 41.49 -29.36 -50.11
N MET A 646 41.38 -28.16 -49.54
CA MET A 646 40.11 -27.54 -49.13
C MET A 646 39.14 -27.50 -50.32
N PRO A 647 37.86 -27.86 -50.14
CA PRO A 647 36.85 -27.47 -51.10
C PRO A 647 36.65 -25.96 -50.97
N LEU A 648 36.95 -25.23 -52.04
CA LEU A 648 36.51 -23.85 -52.23
C LEU A 648 35.00 -23.80 -52.00
N ILE A 649 34.58 -23.01 -51.01
CA ILE A 649 33.18 -22.60 -50.84
C ILE A 649 32.75 -21.96 -52.16
N SER A 650 31.76 -22.55 -52.82
CA SER A 650 31.13 -21.98 -54.01
C SER A 650 30.52 -20.63 -53.65
N THR A 651 31.06 -19.57 -54.22
CA THR A 651 30.57 -18.19 -54.12
C THR A 651 29.29 -17.95 -54.93
N MET A 652 28.64 -18.99 -55.48
CA MET A 652 27.53 -18.84 -56.43
C MET A 652 26.14 -18.58 -55.83
N ASN A 653 26.00 -18.27 -54.53
CA ASN A 653 24.69 -17.92 -53.94
C ASN A 653 24.60 -16.51 -53.34
N LEU A 654 25.61 -15.67 -53.55
CA LEU A 654 25.54 -14.23 -53.26
C LEU A 654 25.55 -13.47 -54.59
N LEU A 655 24.38 -12.95 -54.99
CA LEU A 655 24.07 -12.13 -56.17
C LEU A 655 23.15 -12.81 -57.20
N HIS A 656 21.90 -13.06 -56.80
CA HIS A 656 20.78 -12.92 -57.73
C HIS A 656 19.59 -12.22 -57.06
N ARG A 657 19.72 -10.89 -56.96
CA ARG A 657 18.60 -9.95 -57.04
C ARG A 657 19.02 -8.89 -58.03
N GLN A 658 18.65 -9.07 -59.30
CA GLN A 658 18.63 -8.00 -60.29
C GLN A 658 17.27 -7.32 -60.22
N SER A 659 17.32 -5.97 -60.30
CA SER A 659 16.26 -4.98 -60.54
C SER A 659 15.02 -5.02 -59.64
#